data_AF-A0AB33EK83-F1
#
_entry.id   AF-A0AB33EK83-F1
#
_cell.length_a   1.000
_cell.length_b   1.000
_cell.length_c   1.000
_cell.angle_alpha   90.00
_cell.angle_beta   90.00
_cell.angle_gamma   90.00
#
_symmetry.space_group_name_H-M   'P 1'
#
loop_
_entity.id
_entity.type
_entity.pdbx_description
1 polymer ?
#
loop_
_entity_poly.entity_id
_entity_poly.type
_entity_poly.pdbx_seq_one_letter_code
_entity_poly.pdbx_strand_id
1 'polypeptide(L)'
;MSYEKLRDEALKNADYEKVSELAVALPKAFALASIGGVDNMTRSTGLILTKEQIISLKEYVAIGLAFPETLDAVIDYLNYGPNDDGGRGLKAQDFLLTFQNIRRHASSWTPLRHRIMLTGEDLKKFGSNMQSWRSGMEAECNNEAAVKLIKENNVKTLEDFNKLKLGWEGVFPGIELDPGTVSELGEYLKDIRDRIDAYKKTANDIKADLDTFGDQLESVVIPEVKRKLVLIGNNKYTGEVEALNKKITERALRIDELDSQYKALVVKSLEAAAGLNIFGLGMAIYHGVEAENIRATRRAENEAQDADLFSLNSKDRTLASLKEVEKDLQNTKLVAIDAEVATNNLRYVWNVIDSYVNDSEETMSGIKDALRLARFMTKFGQVADSWKEVESVAGQLIDVFDQADKEYQAKYGVKVMARRVESFAGVFERYPLIDLKLLSQTKSQMRDDRAIADALFIVWQYLPNVHKSFASLVDNVFISARTLQSSAFNSKNELEKARKTLSELKSELEGEVSDGVDQETINSIMEEIDGTMKEASESVKKNANKSKDSLRNISIVFDRRVMLDFVSGLNKDIQTAEQRQTDLQVELAKRRADLKVVSDAISAIEKNGLDDLSKNINLTIDKLKALGMAPSEIQLVMFAVEQLQKSIGDIAKGISFSFMLAESKKLSAKIAEVLGKIAIEVTLIEASKKNVEFIETVNLIDDQNKLYCAEYEKAVVAFDKFNAAVDNNSIPADERVLQFLDEVKAFTLFLAPLCEPNP
;
A
#
# COMPACT_ATOMS: atom_id res chain seq x y z
N MET A 1 -32.20 0.08 -4.86
CA MET A 1 -32.45 -1.03 -5.80
C MET A 1 -31.11 -1.59 -6.21
N SER A 2 -30.86 -2.90 -6.08
CA SER A 2 -29.50 -3.45 -6.30
C SER A 2 -29.18 -3.62 -7.79
N TYR A 3 -27.89 -3.56 -8.10
CA TYR A 3 -27.33 -3.73 -9.45
C TYR A 3 -27.71 -5.09 -10.07
N GLU A 4 -27.72 -6.14 -9.26
CA GLU A 4 -28.04 -7.52 -9.69
C GLU A 4 -29.46 -7.65 -10.23
N LYS A 5 -30.47 -7.05 -9.56
CA LYS A 5 -31.86 -7.08 -10.07
C LYS A 5 -32.01 -6.39 -11.42
N LEU A 6 -31.32 -5.27 -11.63
CA LEU A 6 -31.33 -4.56 -12.92
C LEU A 6 -30.66 -5.37 -14.03
N ARG A 7 -29.60 -6.11 -13.71
CA ARG A 7 -28.94 -7.06 -14.63
C ARG A 7 -29.86 -8.24 -15.00
N ASP A 8 -30.50 -8.85 -14.01
CA ASP A 8 -31.32 -10.04 -14.22
C ASP A 8 -32.65 -9.76 -14.93
N GLU A 9 -33.21 -8.55 -14.78
CA GLU A 9 -34.37 -8.10 -15.57
C GLU A 9 -33.97 -7.77 -17.02
N ALA A 10 -32.79 -7.19 -17.26
CA ALA A 10 -32.31 -6.86 -18.60
C ALA A 10 -31.96 -8.08 -19.46
N LEU A 11 -31.41 -9.15 -18.85
CA LEU A 11 -30.98 -10.37 -19.57
C LEU A 11 -32.13 -11.33 -19.89
N LYS A 12 -33.32 -11.14 -19.32
CA LYS A 12 -34.38 -12.17 -19.26
C LYS A 12 -35.04 -12.54 -20.59
N ASN A 13 -34.83 -11.74 -21.65
CA ASN A 13 -35.34 -11.96 -23.01
C ASN A 13 -34.30 -11.53 -24.09
N ALA A 14 -33.00 -11.61 -23.78
CA ALA A 14 -31.95 -11.23 -24.72
C ALA A 14 -31.58 -12.39 -25.65
N ASP A 15 -31.69 -12.17 -26.97
CA ASP A 15 -31.27 -13.16 -27.98
C ASP A 15 -29.73 -13.26 -28.06
N TYR A 16 -29.22 -14.39 -28.54
CA TYR A 16 -27.79 -14.73 -28.56
C TYR A 16 -26.95 -13.69 -29.33
N GLU A 17 -27.52 -13.13 -30.39
CA GLU A 17 -26.91 -12.06 -31.18
C GLU A 17 -26.76 -10.77 -30.37
N LYS A 18 -27.75 -10.39 -29.57
CA LYS A 18 -27.68 -9.24 -28.64
C LYS A 18 -26.73 -9.49 -27.46
N VAL A 19 -26.62 -10.73 -26.98
CA VAL A 19 -25.63 -11.10 -25.95
C VAL A 19 -24.20 -10.99 -26.52
N SER A 20 -24.01 -11.39 -27.78
CA SER A 20 -22.75 -11.22 -28.51
C SER A 20 -22.42 -9.73 -28.74
N GLU A 21 -23.39 -8.92 -29.20
CA GLU A 21 -23.22 -7.47 -29.34
C GLU A 21 -22.86 -6.81 -28.00
N LEU A 22 -23.52 -7.16 -26.88
CA LEU A 22 -23.14 -6.67 -25.56
C LEU A 22 -21.70 -7.08 -25.20
N ALA A 23 -21.30 -8.33 -25.44
CA ALA A 23 -19.95 -8.81 -25.13
C ALA A 23 -18.85 -8.09 -25.94
N VAL A 24 -19.14 -7.69 -27.18
CA VAL A 24 -18.20 -6.94 -28.05
C VAL A 24 -18.26 -5.43 -27.79
N ALA A 25 -19.42 -4.88 -27.39
CA ALA A 25 -19.61 -3.47 -27.14
C ALA A 25 -19.14 -3.02 -25.75
N LEU A 26 -19.31 -3.84 -24.70
CA LEU A 26 -18.91 -3.47 -23.31
C LEU A 26 -17.44 -3.04 -23.21
N PRO A 27 -16.44 -3.83 -23.71
CA PRO A 27 -15.04 -3.44 -23.61
C PRO A 27 -14.73 -2.11 -24.30
N LYS A 28 -15.33 -1.88 -25.48
CA LYS A 28 -15.18 -0.62 -26.22
C LYS A 28 -15.83 0.56 -25.49
N ALA A 29 -17.00 0.35 -24.88
CA ALA A 29 -17.68 1.38 -24.09
C ALA A 29 -16.93 1.75 -22.81
N PHE A 30 -16.21 0.80 -22.18
CA PHE A 30 -15.33 1.11 -21.04
C PHE A 30 -14.05 1.84 -21.47
N ALA A 31 -13.42 1.46 -22.58
CA ALA A 31 -12.22 2.14 -23.08
C ALA A 31 -12.50 3.60 -23.53
N LEU A 32 -13.63 3.83 -24.20
CA LEU A 32 -14.00 5.16 -24.71
C LEU A 32 -14.47 6.14 -23.63
N ALA A 33 -14.77 5.67 -22.42
CA ALA A 33 -15.18 6.52 -21.29
C ALA A 33 -14.06 7.42 -20.73
N SER A 34 -12.80 7.20 -21.14
CA SER A 34 -11.62 7.83 -20.53
C SER A 34 -11.19 9.17 -21.14
N ILE A 35 -11.67 9.54 -22.34
CA ILE A 35 -10.96 10.53 -23.19
C ILE A 35 -11.77 11.82 -23.46
N GLY A 36 -12.21 12.48 -22.38
CA GLY A 36 -12.22 13.94 -22.27
C GLY A 36 -13.37 14.80 -22.82
N GLY A 37 -14.06 15.52 -21.93
CA GLY A 37 -15.00 16.62 -22.24
C GLY A 37 -16.46 16.17 -22.45
N VAL A 38 -17.46 17.02 -22.71
CA VAL A 38 -17.74 18.47 -22.43
C VAL A 38 -19.28 18.51 -22.15
N ASP A 39 -20.04 19.51 -21.70
CA ASP A 39 -19.89 20.93 -21.30
C ASP A 39 -20.82 21.18 -20.05
N ASN A 40 -21.29 22.36 -19.58
CA ASN A 40 -21.33 23.77 -20.06
C ASN A 40 -20.44 24.70 -19.18
N MET A 41 -19.15 24.69 -19.49
CA MET A 41 -18.10 25.66 -19.17
C MET A 41 -16.87 25.12 -19.89
N THR A 42 -16.36 25.85 -20.88
CA THR A 42 -15.25 25.42 -21.74
C THR A 42 -13.97 25.18 -20.91
N ARG A 43 -13.74 23.91 -20.55
CA ARG A 43 -12.49 23.48 -19.91
C ARG A 43 -11.41 23.25 -20.96
N SER A 44 -10.21 23.74 -20.69
CA SER A 44 -9.01 23.39 -21.45
C SER A 44 -8.74 21.87 -21.36
N THR A 45 -8.24 21.28 -22.44
CA THR A 45 -7.82 19.88 -22.46
C THR A 45 -6.60 19.69 -21.55
N GLY A 46 -6.68 18.78 -20.56
CA GLY A 46 -5.50 18.28 -19.84
C GLY A 46 -5.55 18.23 -18.31
N LEU A 47 -6.46 18.95 -17.63
CA LEU A 47 -6.47 18.93 -16.16
C LEU A 47 -7.24 17.71 -15.59
N ILE A 48 -6.49 16.66 -15.22
CA ILE A 48 -7.02 15.42 -14.62
C ILE A 48 -7.31 15.60 -13.11
N LEU A 49 -6.57 16.47 -12.43
CA LEU A 49 -6.68 16.70 -10.98
C LEU A 49 -8.00 17.38 -10.59
N THR A 50 -8.70 16.84 -9.58
CA THR A 50 -9.99 17.37 -9.10
C THR A 50 -9.93 18.02 -7.71
N LYS A 51 -10.95 18.82 -7.38
CA LYS A 51 -11.08 19.45 -6.06
C LYS A 51 -11.25 18.41 -4.93
N GLU A 52 -11.94 17.30 -5.22
CA GLU A 52 -12.14 16.18 -4.30
C GLU A 52 -10.79 15.52 -3.97
N GLN A 53 -9.90 15.38 -4.95
CA GLN A 53 -8.55 14.84 -4.75
C GLN A 53 -7.68 15.75 -3.87
N ILE A 54 -7.80 17.07 -3.99
CA ILE A 54 -7.17 18.02 -3.06
C ILE A 54 -7.79 17.94 -1.65
N ILE A 55 -9.08 17.61 -1.53
CA ILE A 55 -9.74 17.35 -0.24
C ILE A 55 -9.20 16.06 0.39
N SER A 56 -9.08 14.96 -0.36
CA SER A 56 -8.48 13.70 0.13
C SER A 56 -7.03 13.89 0.61
N LEU A 57 -6.22 14.71 -0.07
CA LEU A 57 -4.89 15.08 0.42
C LEU A 57 -4.93 15.80 1.78
N LYS A 58 -5.91 16.69 2.02
CA LYS A 58 -6.11 17.34 3.32
C LYS A 58 -6.62 16.36 4.39
N GLU A 59 -7.48 15.42 4.04
CA GLU A 59 -7.98 14.39 4.95
C GLU A 59 -6.85 13.48 5.42
N TYR A 60 -6.01 13.01 4.48
CA TYR A 60 -4.78 12.27 4.79
C TYR A 60 -3.86 13.07 5.71
N VAL A 61 -3.61 14.35 5.42
CA VAL A 61 -2.73 15.19 6.25
C VAL A 61 -3.32 15.47 7.63
N ALA A 62 -4.64 15.70 7.74
CA ALA A 62 -5.31 15.91 9.02
C ALA A 62 -5.25 14.67 9.92
N ILE A 63 -5.48 13.48 9.35
CA ILE A 63 -5.36 12.19 10.07
C ILE A 63 -3.90 11.90 10.41
N GLY A 64 -2.97 12.11 9.47
CA GLY A 64 -1.54 11.89 9.69
C GLY A 64 -0.92 12.79 10.77
N LEU A 65 -1.42 14.02 10.90
CA LEU A 65 -1.04 14.96 11.97
C LEU A 65 -1.81 14.75 13.29
N ALA A 66 -2.79 13.84 13.34
CA ALA A 66 -3.47 13.45 14.58
C ALA A 66 -2.72 12.35 15.36
N PHE A 67 -1.87 11.55 14.71
CA PHE A 67 -1.12 10.49 15.39
C PHE A 67 -0.06 11.01 16.38
N PRO A 68 0.12 10.35 17.54
CA PRO A 68 1.10 10.72 18.57
C PRO A 68 2.56 10.53 18.10
N GLU A 69 3.44 11.41 18.58
CA GLU A 69 4.84 11.52 18.12
C GLU A 69 5.90 11.12 19.15
N THR A 70 5.51 10.86 20.41
CA THR A 70 6.38 10.43 21.51
C THR A 70 6.00 9.04 22.00
N LEU A 71 6.95 8.31 22.59
CA LEU A 71 6.70 6.94 23.07
C LEU A 71 5.61 6.89 24.15
N ASP A 72 5.63 7.84 25.10
CA ASP A 72 4.65 7.90 26.19
C ASP A 72 3.23 8.13 25.64
N ALA A 73 3.07 9.06 24.69
CA ALA A 73 1.77 9.30 24.04
C ALA A 73 1.30 8.11 23.17
N VAL A 74 2.21 7.28 22.67
CA VAL A 74 1.85 6.01 22.02
C VAL A 74 1.45 4.95 23.05
N ILE A 75 2.10 4.88 24.21
CA ILE A 75 1.72 3.98 25.30
C ILE A 75 0.31 4.33 25.82
N ASP A 76 0.02 5.62 26.02
CA ASP A 76 -1.30 6.12 26.44
C ASP A 76 -2.37 5.89 25.37
N TYR A 77 -2.05 6.08 24.08
CA TYR A 77 -2.98 5.83 22.96
C TYR A 77 -3.26 4.33 22.76
N LEU A 78 -2.25 3.46 22.88
CA LEU A 78 -2.41 2.02 22.78
C LEU A 78 -3.06 1.41 24.03
N ASN A 79 -2.87 2.00 25.22
CA ASN A 79 -3.62 1.70 26.43
C ASN A 79 -3.67 0.19 26.83
N TYR A 80 -2.61 -0.56 26.53
CA TYR A 80 -2.56 -2.02 26.64
C TYR A 80 -2.80 -2.59 28.06
N GLY A 81 -3.05 -3.89 28.11
CA GLY A 81 -3.19 -4.64 29.35
C GLY A 81 -1.92 -4.62 30.23
N PRO A 82 -2.06 -4.64 31.57
CA PRO A 82 -0.91 -4.71 32.46
C PRO A 82 0.00 -5.91 32.16
N ASN A 83 1.31 -5.64 32.04
CA ASN A 83 2.36 -6.61 31.71
C ASN A 83 2.25 -7.26 30.31
N ASP A 84 1.45 -6.72 29.40
CA ASP A 84 1.41 -7.14 28.00
C ASP A 84 1.90 -6.01 27.08
N ASP A 85 2.51 -6.34 25.94
CA ASP A 85 3.20 -5.38 25.06
C ASP A 85 2.72 -5.36 23.61
N GLY A 86 1.60 -6.03 23.31
CA GLY A 86 1.06 -6.16 21.95
C GLY A 86 1.78 -7.21 21.10
N GLY A 87 3.00 -7.61 21.46
CA GLY A 87 3.77 -8.62 20.75
C GLY A 87 4.59 -8.07 19.59
N ARG A 88 5.25 -8.97 18.84
CA ARG A 88 6.27 -8.61 17.86
C ARG A 88 5.68 -7.86 16.65
N GLY A 89 6.14 -6.63 16.41
CA GLY A 89 5.63 -5.77 15.34
C GLY A 89 4.46 -4.88 15.77
N LEU A 90 3.94 -5.09 16.98
CA LEU A 90 2.80 -4.39 17.57
C LEU A 90 3.16 -3.68 18.89
N LYS A 91 4.45 -3.57 19.24
CA LYS A 91 4.85 -2.83 20.44
C LYS A 91 4.63 -1.33 20.28
N ALA A 92 4.54 -0.60 21.39
CA ALA A 92 4.49 0.87 21.37
C ALA A 92 5.63 1.50 20.55
N GLN A 93 6.85 0.95 20.65
CA GLN A 93 7.98 1.37 19.82
C GLN A 93 7.78 1.06 18.32
N ASP A 94 7.14 -0.08 17.99
CA ASP A 94 6.85 -0.47 16.61
C ASP A 94 5.75 0.42 15.99
N PHE A 95 4.77 0.86 16.78
CA PHE A 95 3.74 1.82 16.35
C PHE A 95 4.28 3.24 16.23
N LEU A 96 5.11 3.68 17.18
CA LEU A 96 5.76 4.99 17.16
C LEU A 96 6.51 5.25 15.86
N LEU A 97 7.24 4.25 15.34
CA LEU A 97 7.94 4.36 14.05
C LEU A 97 6.99 4.64 12.89
N THR A 98 5.90 3.87 12.77
CA THR A 98 4.90 4.05 11.70
C THR A 98 4.15 5.37 11.85
N PHE A 99 3.76 5.76 13.06
CA PHE A 99 3.12 7.06 13.31
C PHE A 99 4.05 8.23 12.99
N GLN A 100 5.33 8.16 13.37
CA GLN A 100 6.32 9.18 12.99
C GLN A 100 6.56 9.22 11.47
N ASN A 101 6.49 8.09 10.77
CA ASN A 101 6.61 8.04 9.31
C ASN A 101 5.40 8.70 8.63
N ILE A 102 4.18 8.33 9.01
CA ILE A 102 2.92 8.95 8.52
C ILE A 102 2.95 10.47 8.80
N ARG A 103 3.25 10.86 10.04
CA ARG A 103 3.21 12.25 10.51
C ARG A 103 4.28 13.12 9.84
N ARG A 104 5.51 12.62 9.69
CA ARG A 104 6.59 13.30 8.95
C ARG A 104 6.19 13.53 7.51
N HIS A 105 5.67 12.50 6.84
CA HIS A 105 5.18 12.60 5.46
C HIS A 105 4.04 13.63 5.35
N ALA A 106 2.99 13.51 6.16
CA ALA A 106 1.88 14.46 6.22
C ALA A 106 2.34 15.92 6.47
N SER A 107 3.32 16.14 7.34
CA SER A 107 3.84 17.49 7.63
C SER A 107 4.54 18.16 6.44
N SER A 108 5.10 17.37 5.51
CA SER A 108 5.80 17.89 4.33
C SER A 108 4.86 18.47 3.26
N TRP A 109 3.57 18.14 3.31
CA TRP A 109 2.57 18.64 2.37
C TRP A 109 2.37 20.16 2.45
N THR A 110 2.35 20.75 3.65
CA THR A 110 2.02 22.18 3.81
C THR A 110 3.09 23.10 3.17
N PRO A 111 4.41 22.90 3.39
CA PRO A 111 5.44 23.63 2.65
C PRO A 111 5.45 23.37 1.14
N LEU A 112 5.13 22.14 0.70
CA LEU A 112 5.06 21.79 -0.72
C LEU A 112 3.88 22.51 -1.41
N ARG A 113 2.66 22.39 -0.85
CA ARG A 113 1.47 23.10 -1.34
C ARG A 113 1.69 24.61 -1.41
N HIS A 114 2.34 25.22 -0.41
CA HIS A 114 2.57 26.66 -0.42
C HIS A 114 3.44 27.09 -1.61
N ARG A 115 4.51 26.36 -1.93
CA ARG A 115 5.36 26.63 -3.10
C ARG A 115 4.65 26.35 -4.42
N ILE A 116 3.82 25.31 -4.50
CA ILE A 116 2.98 25.01 -5.68
C ILE A 116 2.02 26.17 -5.97
N MET A 117 1.35 26.71 -4.95
CA MET A 117 0.45 27.87 -5.12
C MET A 117 1.22 29.13 -5.54
N LEU A 118 2.30 29.48 -4.82
CA LEU A 118 3.09 30.68 -5.08
C LEU A 118 3.72 30.66 -6.48
N THR A 119 4.39 29.57 -6.82
CA THR A 119 5.03 29.40 -8.14
C THR A 119 3.97 29.30 -9.23
N GLY A 120 2.83 28.65 -8.97
CA GLY A 120 1.70 28.63 -9.91
C GLY A 120 1.19 30.03 -10.23
N GLU A 121 1.03 30.90 -9.23
CA GLU A 121 0.67 32.30 -9.45
C GLU A 121 1.72 33.04 -10.27
N ASP A 122 3.01 32.85 -9.98
CA ASP A 122 4.08 33.61 -10.63
C ASP A 122 4.34 33.13 -12.06
N LEU A 123 4.19 31.82 -12.33
CA LEU A 123 4.14 31.25 -13.68
C LEU A 123 2.95 31.81 -14.48
N LYS A 124 1.77 31.95 -13.85
CA LYS A 124 0.58 32.56 -14.48
C LYS A 124 0.82 34.02 -14.83
N LYS A 125 1.42 34.81 -13.93
CA LYS A 125 1.80 36.22 -14.16
C LYS A 125 2.83 36.32 -15.29
N PHE A 126 3.85 35.46 -15.30
CA PHE A 126 4.90 35.47 -16.32
C PHE A 126 4.38 35.08 -17.70
N GLY A 127 3.45 34.11 -17.80
CA GLY A 127 2.81 33.77 -19.07
C GLY A 127 2.02 34.92 -19.69
N SER A 128 1.23 35.63 -18.87
CA SER A 128 0.49 36.83 -19.30
C SER A 128 1.43 37.97 -19.74
N ASN A 129 2.55 38.15 -19.05
CA ASN A 129 3.60 39.10 -19.45
C ASN A 129 4.23 38.69 -20.79
N MET A 130 4.56 37.41 -20.98
CA MET A 130 5.16 36.89 -22.22
C MET A 130 4.22 37.05 -23.43
N GLN A 131 2.92 36.84 -23.26
CA GLN A 131 1.93 37.16 -24.30
C GLN A 131 1.91 38.67 -24.63
N SER A 132 2.02 39.52 -23.61
CA SER A 132 2.10 40.98 -23.79
C SER A 132 3.38 41.41 -24.52
N TRP A 133 4.52 40.80 -24.18
CA TRP A 133 5.82 41.02 -24.84
C TRP A 133 5.80 40.59 -26.30
N ARG A 134 5.17 39.45 -26.61
CA ARG A 134 4.93 39.01 -27.99
C ARG A 134 4.14 40.06 -28.77
N SER A 135 2.99 40.49 -28.28
CA SER A 135 2.17 41.49 -29.00
C SER A 135 2.86 42.85 -29.13
N GLY A 136 3.65 43.26 -28.14
CA GLY A 136 4.48 44.47 -28.22
C GLY A 136 5.56 44.36 -29.31
N MET A 137 6.30 43.25 -29.33
CA MET A 137 7.35 43.00 -30.33
C MET A 137 6.78 42.81 -31.73
N GLU A 138 5.65 42.10 -31.88
CA GLU A 138 4.91 41.98 -33.13
C GLU A 138 4.43 43.35 -33.64
N ALA A 139 3.96 44.24 -32.75
CA ALA A 139 3.54 45.59 -33.13
C ALA A 139 4.73 46.47 -33.59
N GLU A 140 5.85 46.44 -32.87
CA GLU A 140 7.01 47.27 -33.19
C GLU A 140 7.72 46.81 -34.48
N CYS A 141 7.92 45.50 -34.65
CA CYS A 141 8.51 44.94 -35.88
C CYS A 141 7.66 45.19 -37.14
N ASN A 142 6.33 45.32 -36.99
CA ASN A 142 5.41 45.56 -38.12
C ASN A 142 5.04 47.05 -38.31
N ASN A 143 5.59 47.98 -37.53
CA ASN A 143 5.31 49.40 -37.71
C ASN A 143 5.95 49.94 -39.02
N GLU A 144 5.36 50.98 -39.62
CA GLU A 144 5.76 51.45 -40.96
C GLU A 144 7.23 51.92 -41.01
N ALA A 145 7.76 52.46 -39.91
CA ALA A 145 9.15 52.89 -39.82
C ALA A 145 10.12 51.70 -39.74
N ALA A 146 9.83 50.70 -38.90
CA ALA A 146 10.62 49.48 -38.79
C ALA A 146 10.62 48.68 -40.10
N VAL A 147 9.44 48.45 -40.70
CA VAL A 147 9.29 47.76 -41.99
C VAL A 147 10.05 48.47 -43.11
N LYS A 148 10.09 49.82 -43.09
CA LYS A 148 10.90 50.62 -44.01
C LYS A 148 12.40 50.44 -43.74
N LEU A 149 12.86 50.59 -42.50
CA LEU A 149 14.27 50.46 -42.13
C LEU A 149 14.84 49.06 -42.41
N ILE A 150 14.07 48.00 -42.15
CA ILE A 150 14.41 46.60 -42.48
C ILE A 150 14.69 46.46 -43.98
N LYS A 151 13.83 47.04 -44.83
CA LYS A 151 13.97 46.99 -46.30
C LYS A 151 15.11 47.85 -46.81
N GLU A 152 15.24 49.09 -46.33
CA GLU A 152 16.28 50.04 -46.78
C GLU A 152 17.70 49.60 -46.38
N ASN A 153 17.85 48.88 -45.27
CA ASN A 153 19.13 48.36 -44.80
C ASN A 153 19.40 46.88 -45.17
N ASN A 154 18.49 46.23 -45.93
CA ASN A 154 18.61 44.82 -46.33
C ASN A 154 18.85 43.87 -45.13
N VAL A 155 18.12 44.10 -44.03
CA VAL A 155 18.24 43.33 -42.78
C VAL A 155 17.79 41.89 -43.01
N LYS A 156 18.69 40.93 -42.78
CA LYS A 156 18.42 39.50 -42.92
C LYS A 156 18.48 38.74 -41.59
N THR A 157 19.40 39.11 -40.71
CA THR A 157 19.64 38.42 -39.43
C THR A 157 19.16 39.23 -38.22
N LEU A 158 19.06 38.58 -37.06
CA LEU A 158 18.86 39.26 -35.77
C LEU A 158 20.02 40.22 -35.45
N GLU A 159 21.26 39.88 -35.82
CA GLU A 159 22.42 40.77 -35.69
C GLU A 159 22.20 42.08 -36.48
N ASP A 160 21.73 41.98 -37.72
CA ASP A 160 21.45 43.14 -38.57
C ASP A 160 20.28 43.97 -38.06
N PHE A 161 19.30 43.32 -37.44
CA PHE A 161 18.15 43.99 -36.82
C PHE A 161 18.55 44.75 -35.55
N ASN A 162 19.38 44.14 -34.69
CA ASN A 162 19.95 44.79 -33.51
C ASN A 162 20.75 46.06 -33.88
N LYS A 163 21.49 46.04 -35.00
CA LYS A 163 22.24 47.21 -35.52
C LYS A 163 21.35 48.41 -35.88
N LEU A 164 20.05 48.22 -36.13
CA LEU A 164 19.13 49.33 -36.42
C LEU A 164 18.85 50.23 -35.19
N LYS A 165 19.10 49.74 -33.96
CA LYS A 165 18.84 50.46 -32.70
C LYS A 165 17.45 51.12 -32.63
N LEU A 166 16.42 50.34 -32.98
CA LEU A 166 15.02 50.70 -32.74
C LEU A 166 14.75 50.93 -31.24
N GLY A 167 13.72 51.72 -30.92
CA GLY A 167 13.40 52.11 -29.54
C GLY A 167 12.51 51.08 -28.85
N TRP A 168 13.09 50.19 -28.03
CA TRP A 168 12.35 49.14 -27.33
C TRP A 168 11.76 49.56 -25.97
N GLU A 169 11.82 50.86 -25.63
CA GLU A 169 11.29 51.40 -24.39
C GLU A 169 9.77 51.17 -24.27
N GLY A 170 9.33 50.54 -23.18
CA GLY A 170 7.93 50.22 -22.94
C GLY A 170 7.39 49.00 -23.71
N VAL A 171 8.14 48.41 -24.66
CA VAL A 171 7.73 47.19 -25.39
C VAL A 171 7.70 45.96 -24.49
N PHE A 172 8.57 45.92 -23.47
CA PHE A 172 8.71 44.82 -22.52
C PHE A 172 8.36 45.25 -21.07
N PRO A 173 7.07 45.53 -20.76
CA PRO A 173 6.65 45.92 -19.41
C PRO A 173 7.00 44.85 -18.37
N GLY A 174 7.52 45.29 -17.21
CA GLY A 174 8.03 44.38 -16.16
C GLY A 174 9.51 44.00 -16.31
N ILE A 175 10.20 44.53 -17.33
CA ILE A 175 11.66 44.50 -17.46
C ILE A 175 12.20 45.91 -17.25
N GLU A 176 12.98 46.09 -16.18
CA GLU A 176 13.69 47.33 -15.86
C GLU A 176 15.17 47.14 -16.22
N LEU A 177 15.72 48.03 -17.07
CA LEU A 177 17.15 48.01 -17.42
C LEU A 177 17.95 48.96 -16.53
N ASP A 178 19.21 48.61 -16.25
CA ASP A 178 20.09 49.41 -15.39
C ASP A 178 20.25 50.87 -15.88
N PRO A 179 20.27 51.88 -14.99
CA PRO A 179 20.39 53.29 -15.36
C PRO A 179 21.64 53.61 -16.18
N GLY A 180 21.47 53.84 -17.48
CA GLY A 180 22.54 54.13 -18.44
C GLY A 180 22.77 53.05 -19.50
N THR A 181 22.12 51.89 -19.37
CA THR A 181 22.03 50.88 -20.43
C THR A 181 21.19 51.42 -21.60
N VAL A 182 21.61 51.18 -22.84
CA VAL A 182 20.81 51.51 -24.02
C VAL A 182 19.74 50.42 -24.19
N SER A 183 18.49 50.82 -24.43
CA SER A 183 17.33 49.93 -24.60
C SER A 183 17.36 49.13 -25.91
N GLU A 184 18.39 48.28 -26.08
CA GLU A 184 18.60 47.42 -27.25
C GLU A 184 17.95 46.04 -27.01
N LEU A 185 17.34 45.48 -28.05
CA LEU A 185 16.58 44.22 -27.99
C LEU A 185 17.36 43.07 -27.34
N GLY A 186 18.67 43.00 -27.55
CA GLY A 186 19.54 41.95 -26.99
C GLY A 186 19.52 41.88 -25.46
N GLU A 187 19.45 43.01 -24.74
CA GLU A 187 19.40 43.01 -23.28
C GLU A 187 18.01 42.59 -22.75
N TYR A 188 16.93 42.96 -23.45
CA TYR A 188 15.58 42.46 -23.14
C TYR A 188 15.48 40.95 -23.38
N LEU A 189 15.98 40.44 -24.52
CA LEU A 189 16.02 39.00 -24.80
C LEU A 189 16.88 38.23 -23.78
N LYS A 190 17.92 38.85 -23.22
CA LYS A 190 18.76 38.27 -22.18
C LYS A 190 18.01 38.18 -20.84
N ASP A 191 17.40 39.25 -20.35
CA ASP A 191 16.59 39.20 -19.11
C ASP A 191 15.40 38.24 -19.24
N ILE A 192 14.78 38.15 -20.41
CA ILE A 192 13.75 37.14 -20.70
C ILE A 192 14.31 35.71 -20.54
N ARG A 193 15.51 35.42 -21.08
CA ARG A 193 16.16 34.11 -20.95
C ARG A 193 16.52 33.81 -19.48
N ASP A 194 17.17 34.76 -18.79
CA ASP A 194 17.58 34.61 -17.39
C ASP A 194 16.37 34.33 -16.47
N ARG A 195 15.20 34.93 -16.76
CA ARG A 195 13.92 34.61 -16.07
C ARG A 195 13.36 33.25 -16.43
N ILE A 196 13.40 32.83 -17.70
CA ILE A 196 12.97 31.49 -18.13
C ILE A 196 13.80 30.42 -17.40
N ASP A 197 15.12 30.58 -17.30
CA ASP A 197 16.01 29.69 -16.55
C ASP A 197 15.66 29.62 -15.06
N ALA A 198 15.36 30.77 -14.45
CA ALA A 198 14.92 30.84 -13.05
C ALA A 198 13.58 30.10 -12.79
N TYR A 199 12.60 30.26 -13.69
CA TYR A 199 11.34 29.52 -13.59
C TYR A 199 11.50 28.03 -13.90
N LYS A 200 12.32 27.66 -14.90
CA LYS A 200 12.67 26.27 -15.21
C LYS A 200 13.25 25.54 -14.00
N LYS A 201 14.22 26.17 -13.32
CA LYS A 201 14.77 25.64 -12.07
C LYS A 201 13.68 25.47 -11.01
N THR A 202 12.87 26.50 -10.76
CA THR A 202 11.84 26.49 -9.72
C THR A 202 10.75 25.43 -9.99
N ALA A 203 10.37 25.22 -11.25
CA ALA A 203 9.44 24.16 -11.65
C ALA A 203 10.03 22.76 -11.40
N ASN A 204 11.32 22.56 -11.71
CA ASN A 204 12.05 21.31 -11.48
C ASN A 204 12.25 21.00 -9.98
N ASP A 205 12.54 22.02 -9.15
CA ASP A 205 12.65 21.84 -7.70
C ASP A 205 11.31 21.35 -7.11
N ILE A 206 10.17 21.94 -7.52
CA ILE A 206 8.83 21.51 -7.07
C ILE A 206 8.44 20.12 -7.63
N LYS A 207 8.85 19.81 -8.86
CA LYS A 207 8.68 18.48 -9.46
C LYS A 207 9.41 17.41 -8.64
N ALA A 208 10.67 17.64 -8.27
CA ALA A 208 11.46 16.74 -7.46
C ALA A 208 10.86 16.51 -6.05
N ASP A 209 10.23 17.54 -5.46
CA ASP A 209 9.52 17.41 -4.18
C ASP A 209 8.16 16.70 -4.31
N LEU A 210 7.41 16.90 -5.40
CA LEU A 210 6.21 16.11 -5.72
C LEU A 210 6.54 14.63 -5.98
N ASP A 211 7.67 14.38 -6.65
CA ASP A 211 8.19 13.03 -6.85
C ASP A 211 8.63 12.42 -5.50
N THR A 212 9.32 13.17 -4.65
CA THR A 212 9.70 12.72 -3.30
C THR A 212 8.48 12.42 -2.42
N PHE A 213 7.45 13.27 -2.44
CA PHE A 213 6.22 13.09 -1.66
C PHE A 213 5.46 11.83 -2.11
N GLY A 214 5.13 11.70 -3.40
CA GLY A 214 4.38 10.54 -3.89
C GLY A 214 5.12 9.21 -3.71
N ASP A 215 6.45 9.18 -3.85
CA ASP A 215 7.23 7.96 -3.70
C ASP A 215 7.25 7.48 -2.24
N GLN A 216 7.35 8.40 -1.27
CA GLN A 216 7.23 8.05 0.15
C GLN A 216 5.83 7.54 0.51
N LEU A 217 4.78 8.09 -0.10
CA LEU A 217 3.41 7.64 0.09
C LEU A 217 3.19 6.22 -0.46
N GLU A 218 3.62 5.99 -1.71
CA GLU A 218 3.46 4.72 -2.45
C GLU A 218 4.29 3.57 -1.86
N SER A 219 5.55 3.84 -1.48
CA SER A 219 6.55 2.81 -1.09
C SER A 219 6.78 2.66 0.42
N VAL A 220 6.52 3.68 1.25
CA VAL A 220 6.73 3.63 2.71
C VAL A 220 5.41 3.66 3.46
N VAL A 221 4.63 4.74 3.33
CA VAL A 221 3.45 5.00 4.17
C VAL A 221 2.36 3.94 3.97
N ILE A 222 1.90 3.74 2.73
CA ILE A 222 0.82 2.78 2.45
C ILE A 222 1.27 1.33 2.79
N PRO A 223 2.47 0.86 2.41
CA PRO A 223 2.96 -0.46 2.82
C PRO A 223 3.14 -0.64 4.34
N GLU A 224 3.55 0.38 5.10
CA GLU A 224 3.61 0.28 6.56
C GLU A 224 2.23 0.17 7.20
N VAL A 225 1.27 1.01 6.79
CA VAL A 225 -0.12 0.95 7.29
C VAL A 225 -0.76 -0.41 6.96
N LYS A 226 -0.62 -0.90 5.73
CA LYS A 226 -1.11 -2.24 5.33
C LYS A 226 -0.47 -3.35 6.17
N ARG A 227 0.85 -3.30 6.38
CA ARG A 227 1.61 -4.27 7.20
C ARG A 227 1.16 -4.28 8.66
N LYS A 228 0.89 -3.12 9.27
CA LYS A 228 0.32 -3.03 10.62
C LYS A 228 -1.07 -3.66 10.69
N LEU A 229 -1.93 -3.38 9.70
CA LEU A 229 -3.27 -3.99 9.63
C LEU A 229 -3.21 -5.52 9.53
N VAL A 230 -2.27 -6.09 8.75
CA VAL A 230 -2.10 -7.55 8.72
C VAL A 230 -1.54 -8.10 10.03
N LEU A 231 -0.59 -7.43 10.68
CA LEU A 231 -0.09 -7.83 12.00
C LEU A 231 -1.19 -7.82 13.06
N ILE A 232 -2.08 -6.82 13.04
CA ILE A 232 -3.27 -6.75 13.92
C ILE A 232 -4.27 -7.86 13.56
N GLY A 233 -4.53 -8.12 12.28
CA GLY A 233 -5.44 -9.18 11.83
C GLY A 233 -4.95 -10.58 12.22
N ASN A 234 -3.65 -10.84 12.10
CA ASN A 234 -2.98 -12.10 12.46
C ASN A 234 -2.45 -12.12 13.92
N ASN A 235 -3.05 -11.33 14.83
CA ASN A 235 -2.59 -11.30 16.22
C ASN A 235 -2.94 -12.60 16.98
N LYS A 236 -2.11 -12.95 17.97
CA LYS A 236 -2.27 -14.16 18.80
C LYS A 236 -3.37 -14.07 19.88
N TYR A 237 -3.84 -12.88 20.23
CA TYR A 237 -4.66 -12.68 21.43
C TYR A 237 -6.02 -13.37 21.33
N THR A 238 -6.64 -13.43 20.16
CA THR A 238 -7.89 -14.19 19.95
C THR A 238 -7.74 -15.65 20.44
N GLY A 239 -6.66 -16.33 20.03
CA GLY A 239 -6.37 -17.71 20.45
C GLY A 239 -5.92 -17.82 21.90
N GLU A 240 -5.09 -16.90 22.40
CA GLU A 240 -4.67 -16.87 23.82
C GLU A 240 -5.87 -16.64 24.76
N VAL A 241 -6.82 -15.78 24.39
CA VAL A 241 -8.05 -15.47 25.14
C VAL A 241 -8.99 -16.68 25.15
N GLU A 242 -9.22 -17.35 24.03
CA GLU A 242 -10.04 -18.58 23.99
C GLU A 242 -9.41 -19.71 24.82
N ALA A 243 -8.09 -19.89 24.71
CA ALA A 243 -7.36 -20.89 25.48
C ALA A 243 -7.37 -20.60 27.00
N LEU A 244 -7.21 -19.33 27.40
CA LEU A 244 -7.30 -18.91 28.81
C LEU A 244 -8.72 -19.07 29.35
N ASN A 245 -9.76 -18.64 28.62
CA ASN A 245 -11.16 -18.85 29.02
C ASN A 245 -11.48 -20.33 29.25
N LYS A 246 -11.02 -21.21 28.35
CA LYS A 246 -11.15 -22.67 28.52
C LYS A 246 -10.41 -23.17 29.77
N LYS A 247 -9.16 -22.75 29.97
CA LYS A 247 -8.33 -23.14 31.13
C LYS A 247 -8.94 -22.68 32.47
N ILE A 248 -9.46 -21.45 32.52
CA ILE A 248 -10.14 -20.87 33.68
C ILE A 248 -11.45 -21.61 33.95
N THR A 249 -12.24 -21.94 32.91
CA THR A 249 -13.46 -22.75 33.06
C THR A 249 -13.16 -24.15 33.58
N GLU A 250 -12.13 -24.82 33.04
CA GLU A 250 -11.69 -26.14 33.50
C GLU A 250 -11.17 -26.12 34.95
N ARG A 251 -10.52 -25.04 35.40
CA ARG A 251 -10.09 -24.90 36.80
C ARG A 251 -11.25 -24.50 37.73
N ALA A 252 -12.16 -23.63 37.32
CA ALA A 252 -13.32 -23.24 38.13
C ALA A 252 -14.13 -24.48 38.57
N LEU A 253 -14.36 -25.42 37.66
CA LEU A 253 -15.00 -26.71 37.95
C LEU A 253 -14.24 -27.54 39.01
N ARG A 254 -12.90 -27.51 38.99
CA ARG A 254 -12.06 -28.16 40.01
C ARG A 254 -12.11 -27.44 41.36
N ILE A 255 -12.16 -26.11 41.35
CA ILE A 255 -12.27 -25.32 42.59
C ILE A 255 -13.64 -25.57 43.24
N ASP A 256 -14.73 -25.64 42.47
CA ASP A 256 -16.05 -26.05 42.97
C ASP A 256 -16.04 -27.48 43.56
N GLU A 257 -15.32 -28.44 42.93
CA GLU A 257 -15.10 -29.79 43.47
C GLU A 257 -14.40 -29.73 44.84
N LEU A 258 -13.28 -29.01 44.95
CA LEU A 258 -12.52 -28.81 46.19
C LEU A 258 -13.31 -28.07 47.27
N ASP A 259 -14.13 -27.08 46.90
CA ASP A 259 -14.90 -26.28 47.84
C ASP A 259 -16.15 -27.04 48.33
N SER A 260 -16.70 -27.94 47.51
CA SER A 260 -17.71 -28.92 47.90
C SER A 260 -17.15 -29.94 48.92
N GLN A 261 -15.96 -30.51 48.64
CA GLN A 261 -15.23 -31.37 49.57
C GLN A 261 -14.97 -30.65 50.91
N TYR A 262 -14.45 -29.41 50.86
CA TYR A 262 -14.19 -28.60 52.06
C TYR A 262 -15.46 -28.31 52.87
N LYS A 263 -16.58 -27.94 52.21
CA LYS A 263 -17.87 -27.71 52.88
C LYS A 263 -18.39 -28.98 53.56
N ALA A 264 -18.30 -30.14 52.91
CA ALA A 264 -18.71 -31.42 53.48
C ALA A 264 -17.91 -31.78 54.76
N LEU A 265 -16.60 -31.55 54.75
CA LEU A 265 -15.73 -31.78 55.92
C LEU A 265 -16.04 -30.81 57.08
N VAL A 266 -16.27 -29.52 56.78
CA VAL A 266 -16.61 -28.52 57.80
C VAL A 266 -17.96 -28.80 58.45
N VAL A 267 -19.00 -29.12 57.66
CA VAL A 267 -20.33 -29.49 58.20
C VAL A 267 -20.23 -30.71 59.11
N LYS A 268 -19.48 -31.76 58.71
CA LYS A 268 -19.30 -32.95 59.55
C LYS A 268 -18.52 -32.67 60.84
N SER A 269 -17.55 -31.75 60.82
CA SER A 269 -16.86 -31.32 62.04
C SER A 269 -17.78 -30.57 63.02
N LEU A 270 -18.84 -29.90 62.51
CA LEU A 270 -19.87 -29.26 63.33
C LEU A 270 -20.92 -30.26 63.85
N GLU A 271 -21.32 -31.25 63.04
CA GLU A 271 -22.20 -32.34 63.49
C GLU A 271 -21.54 -33.18 64.60
N ALA A 272 -20.23 -33.45 64.49
CA ALA A 272 -19.44 -34.10 65.54
C ALA A 272 -19.36 -33.26 66.84
N ALA A 273 -19.40 -31.92 66.74
CA ALA A 273 -19.33 -31.03 67.89
C ALA A 273 -20.65 -30.91 68.69
N ALA A 274 -21.78 -31.38 68.15
CA ALA A 274 -23.06 -31.36 68.85
C ALA A 274 -23.18 -32.44 69.95
N GLY A 275 -22.32 -33.46 69.93
CA GLY A 275 -22.25 -34.50 70.97
C GLY A 275 -21.39 -34.09 72.16
N LEU A 276 -22.00 -33.66 73.25
CA LEU A 276 -21.31 -33.30 74.50
C LEU A 276 -20.58 -34.50 75.14
N ASN A 277 -19.30 -34.70 74.79
CA ASN A 277 -18.39 -35.58 75.52
C ASN A 277 -16.94 -35.06 75.48
N ILE A 278 -16.15 -35.40 76.50
CA ILE A 278 -14.85 -34.77 76.83
C ILE A 278 -13.74 -35.07 75.80
N PHE A 279 -13.98 -35.98 74.85
CA PHE A 279 -13.09 -36.24 73.70
C PHE A 279 -13.00 -35.09 72.69
N GLY A 280 -13.90 -34.09 72.74
CA GLY A 280 -13.96 -32.99 71.77
C GLY A 280 -12.68 -32.13 71.63
N LEU A 281 -11.78 -32.15 72.61
CA LEU A 281 -10.50 -31.42 72.55
C LEU A 281 -9.43 -32.10 71.67
N GLY A 282 -9.53 -33.41 71.41
CA GLY A 282 -8.62 -34.09 70.48
C GLY A 282 -8.92 -33.79 69.00
N MET A 283 -10.21 -33.72 68.67
CA MET A 283 -10.70 -33.54 67.28
C MET A 283 -10.23 -32.22 66.65
N ALA A 284 -10.03 -31.17 67.47
CA ALA A 284 -9.58 -29.86 67.02
C ALA A 284 -8.17 -29.87 66.37
N ILE A 285 -7.32 -30.83 66.72
CA ILE A 285 -5.96 -30.95 66.16
C ILE A 285 -5.99 -31.81 64.89
N TYR A 286 -6.78 -32.88 64.86
CA TYR A 286 -6.76 -33.86 63.77
C TYR A 286 -7.34 -33.31 62.46
N HIS A 287 -8.49 -32.62 62.52
CA HIS A 287 -9.05 -31.91 61.35
C HIS A 287 -8.15 -30.76 60.86
N GLY A 288 -7.28 -30.22 61.72
CA GLY A 288 -6.41 -29.09 61.37
C GLY A 288 -5.49 -29.39 60.18
N VAL A 289 -4.82 -30.54 60.18
CA VAL A 289 -3.83 -30.89 59.14
C VAL A 289 -4.50 -31.22 57.80
N GLU A 290 -5.65 -31.90 57.84
CA GLU A 290 -6.42 -32.28 56.63
C GLU A 290 -7.04 -31.04 55.96
N ALA A 291 -7.72 -30.20 56.77
CA ALA A 291 -8.28 -28.94 56.30
C ALA A 291 -7.19 -28.00 55.77
N GLU A 292 -6.01 -27.95 56.38
CA GLU A 292 -4.93 -27.08 55.90
C GLU A 292 -4.27 -27.57 54.60
N ASN A 293 -4.19 -28.88 54.34
CA ASN A 293 -3.70 -29.41 53.06
C ASN A 293 -4.71 -29.16 51.91
N ILE A 294 -6.02 -29.29 52.18
CA ILE A 294 -7.08 -28.91 51.21
C ILE A 294 -7.10 -27.39 51.01
N ARG A 295 -7.00 -26.59 52.08
CA ARG A 295 -6.87 -25.12 52.00
C ARG A 295 -5.64 -24.69 51.23
N ALA A 296 -4.49 -25.32 51.41
CA ALA A 296 -3.27 -25.01 50.68
C ALA A 296 -3.40 -25.35 49.19
N THR A 297 -4.01 -26.50 48.86
CA THR A 297 -4.25 -26.89 47.47
C THR A 297 -5.27 -25.98 46.79
N ARG A 298 -6.39 -25.67 47.45
CA ARG A 298 -7.41 -24.71 46.97
C ARG A 298 -6.84 -23.29 46.90
N ARG A 299 -6.00 -22.87 47.85
CA ARG A 299 -5.27 -21.58 47.79
C ARG A 299 -4.40 -21.52 46.56
N ALA A 300 -3.59 -22.55 46.28
CA ALA A 300 -2.73 -22.57 45.11
C ALA A 300 -3.51 -22.58 43.78
N GLU A 301 -4.62 -23.32 43.68
CA GLU A 301 -5.49 -23.28 42.49
C GLU A 301 -6.24 -21.93 42.39
N ASN A 302 -6.70 -21.32 43.49
CA ASN A 302 -7.26 -19.96 43.48
C ASN A 302 -6.23 -18.93 43.04
N GLU A 303 -5.02 -18.92 43.63
CA GLU A 303 -3.92 -18.01 43.26
C GLU A 303 -3.53 -18.18 41.78
N ALA A 304 -3.57 -19.41 41.25
CA ALA A 304 -3.37 -19.67 39.83
C ALA A 304 -4.57 -19.26 38.96
N GLN A 305 -5.81 -19.29 39.48
CA GLN A 305 -7.00 -18.78 38.79
C GLN A 305 -7.00 -17.25 38.76
N ASP A 306 -6.66 -16.58 39.86
CA ASP A 306 -6.51 -15.13 39.93
C ASP A 306 -5.41 -14.64 38.98
N ALA A 307 -4.29 -15.37 38.88
CA ALA A 307 -3.24 -15.10 37.90
C ALA A 307 -3.69 -15.30 36.44
N ASP A 308 -4.41 -16.37 36.13
CA ASP A 308 -4.96 -16.60 34.79
C ASP A 308 -6.07 -15.58 34.43
N LEU A 309 -6.92 -15.19 35.39
CA LEU A 309 -7.93 -14.13 35.23
C LEU A 309 -7.28 -12.75 35.03
N PHE A 310 -6.19 -12.45 35.75
CA PHE A 310 -5.41 -11.23 35.52
C PHE A 310 -4.80 -11.23 34.11
N SER A 311 -4.24 -12.36 33.67
CA SER A 311 -3.72 -12.52 32.30
C SER A 311 -4.82 -12.41 31.24
N LEU A 312 -6.02 -12.91 31.51
CA LEU A 312 -7.17 -12.80 30.61
C LEU A 312 -7.60 -11.33 30.46
N ASN A 313 -7.90 -10.66 31.58
CA ASN A 313 -8.28 -9.24 31.59
C ASN A 313 -7.24 -8.34 30.92
N SER A 314 -5.94 -8.65 31.07
CA SER A 314 -4.86 -7.95 30.37
C SER A 314 -4.94 -8.17 28.85
N LYS A 315 -5.09 -9.42 28.40
CA LYS A 315 -5.13 -9.77 26.97
C LYS A 315 -6.41 -9.33 26.26
N ASP A 316 -7.56 -9.37 26.93
CA ASP A 316 -8.82 -8.82 26.42
C ASP A 316 -8.70 -7.30 26.18
N ARG A 317 -8.06 -6.58 27.12
CA ARG A 317 -7.76 -5.15 26.96
C ARG A 317 -6.81 -4.89 25.79
N THR A 318 -5.70 -5.63 25.68
CA THR A 318 -4.77 -5.50 24.54
C THR A 318 -5.46 -5.83 23.21
N LEU A 319 -6.32 -6.84 23.15
CA LEU A 319 -7.10 -7.19 21.96
C LEU A 319 -8.11 -6.08 21.58
N ALA A 320 -8.80 -5.50 22.56
CA ALA A 320 -9.70 -4.37 22.34
C ALA A 320 -8.93 -3.14 21.81
N SER A 321 -7.83 -2.76 22.46
CA SER A 321 -6.93 -1.70 21.99
C SER A 321 -6.45 -1.92 20.56
N LEU A 322 -6.00 -3.14 20.23
CA LEU A 322 -5.57 -3.47 18.87
C LEU A 322 -6.70 -3.29 17.85
N LYS A 323 -7.96 -3.58 18.21
CA LYS A 323 -9.13 -3.35 17.35
C LYS A 323 -9.50 -1.87 17.18
N GLU A 324 -9.30 -1.04 18.19
CA GLU A 324 -9.47 0.42 18.07
C GLU A 324 -8.41 1.02 17.13
N VAL A 325 -7.15 0.62 17.29
CA VAL A 325 -6.03 1.05 16.42
C VAL A 325 -6.18 0.48 15.00
N GLU A 326 -6.76 -0.71 14.84
CA GLU A 326 -7.08 -1.27 13.52
C GLU A 326 -8.00 -0.34 12.72
N LYS A 327 -9.06 0.16 13.36
CA LYS A 327 -10.03 1.08 12.75
C LYS A 327 -9.36 2.39 12.31
N ASP A 328 -8.52 2.98 13.15
CA ASP A 328 -7.82 4.24 12.82
C ASP A 328 -6.80 4.04 11.68
N LEU A 329 -6.12 2.89 11.65
CA LEU A 329 -5.26 2.52 10.52
C LEU A 329 -6.04 2.14 9.25
N GLN A 330 -7.24 1.56 9.36
CA GLN A 330 -8.12 1.29 8.21
C GLN A 330 -8.58 2.62 7.58
N ASN A 331 -8.97 3.60 8.40
CA ASN A 331 -9.27 4.96 7.95
C ASN A 331 -8.05 5.61 7.27
N THR A 332 -6.88 5.52 7.91
CA THR A 332 -5.61 6.05 7.37
C THR A 332 -5.24 5.42 6.03
N LYS A 333 -5.44 4.10 5.88
CA LYS A 333 -5.19 3.38 4.62
C LYS A 333 -6.04 3.93 3.47
N LEU A 334 -7.32 4.22 3.73
CA LEU A 334 -8.25 4.74 2.73
C LEU A 334 -7.78 6.12 2.25
N VAL A 335 -7.64 7.08 3.16
CA VAL A 335 -7.24 8.45 2.78
C VAL A 335 -5.83 8.52 2.20
N ALA A 336 -4.91 7.63 2.60
CA ALA A 336 -3.57 7.55 2.02
C ALA A 336 -3.60 7.05 0.56
N ILE A 337 -4.48 6.11 0.21
CA ILE A 337 -4.67 5.65 -1.18
C ILE A 337 -5.32 6.77 -2.02
N ASP A 338 -6.33 7.46 -1.50
CA ASP A 338 -6.95 8.58 -2.21
C ASP A 338 -5.94 9.75 -2.41
N ALA A 339 -5.08 9.99 -1.42
CA ALA A 339 -3.96 10.94 -1.50
C ALA A 339 -2.85 10.51 -2.48
N GLU A 340 -2.63 9.22 -2.69
CA GLU A 340 -1.70 8.68 -3.70
C GLU A 340 -2.22 8.99 -5.11
N VAL A 341 -3.50 8.72 -5.39
CA VAL A 341 -4.13 9.06 -6.67
C VAL A 341 -4.10 10.57 -6.92
N ALA A 342 -4.44 11.37 -5.89
CA ALA A 342 -4.36 12.83 -5.96
C ALA A 342 -2.93 13.34 -6.23
N THR A 343 -1.92 12.75 -5.59
CA THR A 343 -0.51 13.11 -5.79
C THR A 343 -0.05 12.77 -7.20
N ASN A 344 -0.43 11.61 -7.73
CA ASN A 344 -0.07 11.21 -9.09
C ASN A 344 -0.74 12.08 -10.16
N ASN A 345 -1.98 12.51 -9.95
CA ASN A 345 -2.65 13.52 -10.79
C ASN A 345 -1.96 14.89 -10.71
N LEU A 346 -1.48 15.30 -9.53
CA LEU A 346 -0.74 16.55 -9.35
C LEU A 346 0.66 16.50 -10.00
N ARG A 347 1.38 15.39 -9.87
CA ARG A 347 2.63 15.11 -10.61
C ARG A 347 2.42 15.20 -12.12
N TYR A 348 1.33 14.64 -12.65
CA TYR A 348 1.01 14.73 -14.08
C TYR A 348 0.82 16.19 -14.53
N VAL A 349 0.00 16.97 -13.82
CA VAL A 349 -0.22 18.40 -14.12
C VAL A 349 1.09 19.19 -14.03
N TRP A 350 1.96 18.89 -13.05
CA TRP A 350 3.24 19.57 -12.91
C TRP A 350 4.28 19.14 -13.96
N ASN A 351 4.22 17.90 -14.46
CA ASN A 351 5.00 17.45 -15.61
C ASN A 351 4.60 18.18 -16.90
N VAL A 352 3.31 18.48 -17.11
CA VAL A 352 2.84 19.31 -18.24
C VAL A 352 3.43 20.73 -18.16
N ILE A 353 3.41 21.35 -16.99
CA ILE A 353 4.03 22.67 -16.76
C ILE A 353 5.55 22.63 -17.05
N ASP A 354 6.26 21.66 -16.46
CA ASP A 354 7.70 21.49 -16.68
C ASP A 354 8.03 21.25 -18.17
N SER A 355 7.24 20.47 -18.90
CA SER A 355 7.43 20.24 -20.34
C SER A 355 7.40 21.56 -21.14
N TYR A 356 6.37 22.38 -20.97
CA TYR A 356 6.25 23.65 -21.69
C TYR A 356 7.33 24.67 -21.29
N VAL A 357 7.75 24.68 -20.02
CA VAL A 357 8.86 25.55 -19.57
C VAL A 357 10.20 25.09 -20.17
N ASN A 358 10.45 23.78 -20.27
CA ASN A 358 11.63 23.23 -20.95
C ASN A 358 11.63 23.54 -22.46
N ASP A 359 10.50 23.35 -23.14
CA ASP A 359 10.36 23.66 -24.57
C ASP A 359 10.56 25.16 -24.84
N SER A 360 10.13 26.02 -23.92
CA SER A 360 10.34 27.47 -24.02
C SER A 360 11.82 27.85 -23.83
N GLU A 361 12.51 27.26 -22.84
CA GLU A 361 13.95 27.48 -22.65
C GLU A 361 14.76 27.04 -23.87
N GLU A 362 14.55 25.82 -24.36
CA GLU A 362 15.30 25.29 -25.50
C GLU A 362 15.06 26.13 -26.77
N THR A 363 13.81 26.55 -27.02
CA THR A 363 13.49 27.46 -28.14
C THR A 363 14.17 28.82 -27.98
N MET A 364 14.20 29.37 -26.75
CA MET A 364 14.88 30.62 -26.43
C MET A 364 16.41 30.49 -26.53
N SER A 365 16.99 29.32 -26.24
CA SER A 365 18.42 29.02 -26.46
C SER A 365 18.77 29.00 -27.96
N GLY A 366 17.80 28.65 -28.81
CA GLY A 366 17.90 28.68 -30.26
C GLY A 366 17.94 30.09 -30.87
N ILE A 367 17.53 31.12 -30.13
CA ILE A 367 17.57 32.52 -30.59
C ILE A 367 19.00 33.07 -30.43
N LYS A 368 19.67 33.24 -31.57
CA LYS A 368 21.08 33.64 -31.72
C LYS A 368 21.20 34.70 -32.83
N ASP A 369 22.24 35.54 -32.80
CA ASP A 369 22.37 36.69 -33.69
C ASP A 369 22.31 36.36 -35.18
N ALA A 370 22.87 35.22 -35.60
CA ALA A 370 22.86 34.75 -37.00
C ALA A 370 21.49 34.24 -37.49
N LEU A 371 20.45 34.16 -36.64
CA LEU A 371 19.13 33.67 -37.02
C LEU A 371 18.42 34.62 -38.00
N ARG A 372 17.80 34.08 -39.06
CA ARG A 372 16.99 34.87 -40.01
C ARG A 372 15.88 35.62 -39.26
N LEU A 373 15.66 36.91 -39.56
CA LEU A 373 14.71 37.76 -38.83
C LEU A 373 13.28 37.16 -38.79
N ALA A 374 12.83 36.53 -39.88
CA ALA A 374 11.55 35.81 -39.91
C ALA A 374 11.51 34.63 -38.91
N ARG A 375 12.56 33.79 -38.88
CA ARG A 375 12.65 32.68 -37.91
C ARG A 375 12.82 33.17 -36.46
N PHE A 376 13.42 34.34 -36.24
CA PHE A 376 13.43 34.98 -34.92
C PHE A 376 12.00 35.29 -34.44
N MET A 377 11.19 35.97 -35.27
CA MET A 377 9.79 36.27 -34.94
C MET A 377 8.99 34.99 -34.65
N THR A 378 9.17 33.94 -35.47
CA THR A 378 8.53 32.63 -35.25
C THR A 378 8.99 31.98 -33.94
N LYS A 379 10.30 31.87 -33.67
CA LYS A 379 10.80 31.20 -32.46
C LYS A 379 10.47 31.99 -31.18
N PHE A 380 10.41 33.32 -31.21
CA PHE A 380 9.88 34.11 -30.08
C PHE A 380 8.36 33.92 -29.91
N GLY A 381 7.61 33.81 -31.00
CA GLY A 381 6.19 33.45 -30.96
C GLY A 381 5.95 32.06 -30.34
N GLN A 382 6.79 31.08 -30.66
CA GLN A 382 6.78 29.74 -30.06
C GLN A 382 7.14 29.77 -28.56
N VAL A 383 8.19 30.51 -28.16
CA VAL A 383 8.54 30.76 -26.74
C VAL A 383 7.31 31.24 -25.97
N ALA A 384 6.58 32.21 -26.55
CA ALA A 384 5.37 32.76 -25.97
C ALA A 384 4.15 31.82 -26.00
N ASP A 385 3.98 30.99 -27.03
CA ASP A 385 2.94 29.95 -27.08
C ASP A 385 3.07 28.99 -25.88
N SER A 386 4.28 28.48 -25.60
CA SER A 386 4.51 27.57 -24.47
C SER A 386 4.15 28.22 -23.13
N TRP A 387 4.47 29.50 -22.95
CA TRP A 387 4.14 30.26 -21.75
C TRP A 387 2.64 30.53 -21.57
N LYS A 388 1.86 30.54 -22.66
CA LYS A 388 0.39 30.62 -22.62
C LYS A 388 -0.23 29.32 -22.10
N GLU A 389 0.31 28.17 -22.50
CA GLU A 389 -0.13 26.88 -21.96
C GLU A 389 0.27 26.72 -20.48
N VAL A 390 1.44 27.23 -20.08
CA VAL A 390 1.82 27.34 -18.66
C VAL A 390 0.82 28.21 -17.88
N GLU A 391 0.44 29.40 -18.40
CA GLU A 391 -0.58 30.26 -17.78
C GLU A 391 -1.93 29.54 -17.63
N SER A 392 -2.36 28.85 -18.68
CA SER A 392 -3.60 28.05 -18.73
C SER A 392 -3.61 26.93 -17.69
N VAL A 393 -2.55 26.13 -17.61
CA VAL A 393 -2.48 24.96 -16.71
C VAL A 393 -2.26 25.40 -15.25
N ALA A 394 -1.36 26.36 -15.00
CA ALA A 394 -1.13 26.89 -13.66
C ALA A 394 -2.37 27.63 -13.11
N GLY A 395 -3.06 28.40 -13.95
CA GLY A 395 -4.32 29.06 -13.60
C GLY A 395 -5.41 28.08 -13.17
N GLN A 396 -5.64 27.03 -13.96
CA GLN A 396 -6.61 25.97 -13.64
C GLN A 396 -6.26 25.22 -12.34
N LEU A 397 -4.98 24.99 -12.08
CA LEU A 397 -4.53 24.34 -10.86
C LEU A 397 -4.84 25.17 -9.61
N ILE A 398 -4.55 26.48 -9.65
CA ILE A 398 -4.90 27.43 -8.59
C ILE A 398 -6.41 27.39 -8.33
N ASP A 399 -7.22 27.49 -9.39
CA ASP A 399 -8.68 27.49 -9.28
C ASP A 399 -9.23 26.21 -8.62
N VAL A 400 -8.59 25.04 -8.85
CA VAL A 400 -8.94 23.77 -8.19
C VAL A 400 -8.57 23.75 -6.70
N PHE A 401 -7.39 24.26 -6.34
CA PHE A 401 -7.01 24.44 -4.94
C PHE A 401 -7.96 25.41 -4.22
N ASP A 402 -8.33 26.51 -4.87
CA ASP A 402 -9.21 27.55 -4.32
C ASP A 402 -10.64 27.02 -4.10
N GLN A 403 -11.13 26.17 -5.00
CA GLN A 403 -12.41 25.44 -4.83
C GLN A 403 -12.34 24.46 -3.65
N ALA A 404 -11.28 23.65 -3.57
CA ALA A 404 -11.07 22.69 -2.50
C ALA A 404 -10.84 23.34 -1.11
N ASP A 405 -10.31 24.56 -1.06
CA ASP A 405 -10.21 25.37 0.17
C ASP A 405 -11.58 25.83 0.65
N LYS A 406 -12.41 26.36 -0.26
CA LYS A 406 -13.76 26.85 0.06
C LYS A 406 -14.71 25.71 0.47
N GLU A 407 -14.62 24.55 -0.19
CA GLU A 407 -15.49 23.40 0.08
C GLU A 407 -15.11 22.61 1.33
N TYR A 408 -13.80 22.47 1.64
CA TYR A 408 -13.34 21.86 2.89
C TYR A 408 -13.87 22.61 4.12
N GLN A 409 -13.88 23.95 4.06
CA GLN A 409 -14.47 24.81 5.10
C GLN A 409 -16.01 24.74 5.14
N ALA A 410 -16.67 24.41 4.02
CA ALA A 410 -18.13 24.28 3.91
C ALA A 410 -18.70 22.96 4.48
N LYS A 411 -17.82 22.04 4.92
CA LYS A 411 -18.11 20.83 5.72
C LYS A 411 -18.80 19.67 4.97
N TYR A 412 -17.98 18.72 4.52
CA TYR A 412 -18.26 17.28 4.33
C TYR A 412 -19.69 16.86 3.90
N GLY A 413 -19.89 16.68 2.59
CA GLY A 413 -21.11 16.10 2.01
C GLY A 413 -20.87 15.43 0.67
N VAL A 414 -20.55 14.13 0.67
CA VAL A 414 -20.12 13.37 -0.52
C VAL A 414 -21.27 13.14 -1.52
N LYS A 415 -21.02 13.40 -2.82
CA LYS A 415 -21.75 12.80 -3.95
C LYS A 415 -20.81 12.53 -5.14
N VAL A 416 -20.79 11.29 -5.60
CA VAL A 416 -20.11 10.86 -6.84
C VAL A 416 -21.05 11.04 -8.03
N MET A 417 -20.52 11.42 -9.19
CA MET A 417 -21.22 11.51 -10.48
C MET A 417 -20.45 10.71 -11.55
N ALA A 418 -21.18 10.03 -12.43
CA ALA A 418 -20.64 9.37 -13.62
C ALA A 418 -21.31 9.93 -14.89
N ARG A 419 -20.59 9.98 -16.01
CA ARG A 419 -21.07 10.48 -17.32
C ARG A 419 -20.78 9.46 -18.44
N ARG A 420 -21.33 9.72 -19.64
CA ARG A 420 -21.13 8.97 -20.89
C ARG A 420 -20.23 9.76 -21.86
N VAL A 421 -19.64 9.05 -22.82
CA VAL A 421 -18.81 9.56 -23.93
C VAL A 421 -19.18 8.81 -25.22
N GLU A 422 -18.92 9.41 -26.39
CA GLU A 422 -19.14 8.82 -27.72
C GLU A 422 -17.84 8.26 -28.34
N SER A 423 -17.89 7.67 -29.55
CA SER A 423 -16.87 6.72 -30.02
C SER A 423 -15.84 7.27 -31.03
N PHE A 424 -14.58 6.83 -30.85
CA PHE A 424 -13.56 6.82 -31.89
C PHE A 424 -13.22 5.37 -32.28
N ALA A 425 -13.16 5.09 -33.58
CA ALA A 425 -12.72 3.82 -34.13
C ALA A 425 -11.78 4.06 -35.32
N GLY A 426 -10.61 3.42 -35.32
CA GLY A 426 -9.65 3.51 -36.44
C GLY A 426 -8.16 3.34 -36.11
N VAL A 427 -7.76 3.38 -34.83
CA VAL A 427 -6.32 3.40 -34.43
C VAL A 427 -5.74 1.99 -34.14
N PHE A 428 -6.60 0.99 -33.93
CA PHE A 428 -6.26 -0.27 -33.24
C PHE A 428 -5.46 -1.32 -34.02
N GLU A 429 -4.89 -1.00 -35.19
CA GLU A 429 -4.17 -1.98 -36.03
C GLU A 429 -2.63 -1.85 -35.99
N ARG A 430 -2.07 -0.65 -35.74
CA ARG A 430 -0.61 -0.44 -35.83
C ARG A 430 0.13 -0.83 -34.55
N TYR A 431 -0.41 -0.47 -33.38
CA TYR A 431 0.20 -0.67 -32.06
C TYR A 431 -0.57 -1.69 -31.19
N PRO A 432 0.10 -2.43 -30.29
CA PRO A 432 -0.57 -3.41 -29.43
C PRO A 432 -1.49 -2.74 -28.39
N LEU A 433 -2.61 -3.38 -28.09
CA LEU A 433 -3.53 -2.95 -27.02
C LEU A 433 -2.95 -3.29 -25.64
N ILE A 434 -2.92 -2.29 -24.76
CA ILE A 434 -2.50 -2.42 -23.36
C ILE A 434 -3.72 -2.34 -22.45
N ASP A 435 -3.86 -3.31 -21.54
CA ASP A 435 -4.80 -3.29 -20.43
C ASP A 435 -4.19 -2.54 -19.23
N LEU A 436 -4.41 -1.23 -19.22
CA LEU A 436 -3.98 -0.33 -18.15
C LEU A 436 -4.57 -0.72 -16.79
N LYS A 437 -5.78 -1.27 -16.79
CA LYS A 437 -6.44 -1.75 -15.57
C LYS A 437 -5.75 -3.00 -15.04
N LEU A 438 -5.30 -3.91 -15.90
CA LEU A 438 -4.50 -5.06 -15.48
C LEU A 438 -3.17 -4.62 -14.84
N LEU A 439 -2.48 -3.63 -15.42
CA LEU A 439 -1.26 -3.04 -14.83
C LEU A 439 -1.53 -2.42 -13.45
N SER A 440 -2.60 -1.62 -13.30
CA SER A 440 -3.07 -1.06 -12.03
C SER A 440 -3.38 -2.14 -10.98
N GLN A 441 -4.19 -3.13 -11.36
CA GLN A 441 -4.68 -4.16 -10.42
C GLN A 441 -3.55 -5.09 -9.95
N THR A 442 -2.67 -5.53 -10.85
CA THR A 442 -1.49 -6.36 -10.49
C THR A 442 -0.53 -5.58 -9.59
N LYS A 443 -0.22 -4.31 -9.92
CA LYS A 443 0.58 -3.39 -9.07
C LYS A 443 0.01 -3.27 -7.65
N SER A 444 -1.31 -3.05 -7.51
CA SER A 444 -1.93 -2.95 -6.19
C SER A 444 -1.92 -4.29 -5.44
N GLN A 445 -2.26 -5.39 -6.10
CA GLN A 445 -2.30 -6.72 -5.46
C GLN A 445 -0.91 -7.12 -4.96
N MET A 446 0.15 -6.90 -5.74
CA MET A 446 1.54 -7.13 -5.29
C MET A 446 1.92 -6.34 -4.03
N ARG A 447 1.33 -5.15 -3.81
CA ARG A 447 1.53 -4.34 -2.60
C ARG A 447 0.74 -4.85 -1.39
N ASP A 448 -0.47 -5.39 -1.60
CA ASP A 448 -1.24 -6.05 -0.55
C ASP A 448 -0.60 -7.39 -0.14
N ASP A 449 -0.24 -8.23 -1.10
CA ASP A 449 0.46 -9.51 -0.88
C ASP A 449 1.82 -9.29 -0.21
N ARG A 450 2.59 -8.26 -0.62
CA ARG A 450 3.83 -7.86 0.06
C ARG A 450 3.59 -7.52 1.52
N ALA A 451 2.54 -6.76 1.85
CA ALA A 451 2.23 -6.41 3.24
C ALA A 451 1.91 -7.65 4.10
N ILE A 452 1.34 -8.70 3.50
CA ILE A 452 1.13 -10.01 4.15
C ILE A 452 2.47 -10.74 4.36
N ALA A 453 3.29 -10.90 3.31
CA ALA A 453 4.59 -11.56 3.41
C ALA A 453 5.54 -10.83 4.40
N ASP A 454 5.49 -9.50 4.43
CA ASP A 454 6.21 -8.65 5.39
C ASP A 454 5.74 -8.86 6.85
N ALA A 455 4.42 -8.95 7.09
CA ALA A 455 3.88 -9.20 8.42
C ALA A 455 4.26 -10.61 8.93
N LEU A 456 4.16 -11.62 8.07
CA LEU A 456 4.58 -12.98 8.38
C LEU A 456 6.09 -13.06 8.67
N PHE A 457 6.92 -12.38 7.86
CA PHE A 457 8.36 -12.33 8.08
C PHE A 457 8.74 -11.61 9.39
N ILE A 458 8.03 -10.55 9.78
CA ILE A 458 8.26 -9.86 11.07
C ILE A 458 8.09 -10.81 12.26
N VAL A 459 7.09 -11.69 12.24
CA VAL A 459 6.84 -12.64 13.33
C VAL A 459 7.83 -13.82 13.27
N TRP A 460 7.88 -14.52 12.12
CA TRP A 460 8.49 -15.84 11.99
C TRP A 460 9.91 -15.85 11.41
N GLN A 461 10.35 -14.77 10.77
CA GLN A 461 11.69 -14.59 10.16
C GLN A 461 12.10 -15.67 9.13
N TYR A 462 11.12 -16.35 8.54
CA TYR A 462 11.32 -17.46 7.62
C TYR A 462 11.83 -16.99 6.24
N LEU A 463 12.78 -17.75 5.66
CA LEU A 463 13.37 -17.51 4.33
C LEU A 463 13.75 -16.03 4.03
N PRO A 464 14.63 -15.38 4.82
CA PRO A 464 14.94 -13.94 4.70
C PRO A 464 15.45 -13.50 3.32
N ASN A 465 16.16 -14.38 2.60
CA ASN A 465 16.64 -14.09 1.25
C ASN A 465 15.49 -14.05 0.22
N VAL A 466 14.46 -14.89 0.39
CA VAL A 466 13.26 -14.88 -0.45
C VAL A 466 12.44 -13.63 -0.14
N HIS A 467 12.19 -13.35 1.14
CA HIS A 467 11.51 -12.13 1.60
C HIS A 467 12.14 -10.86 1.00
N LYS A 468 13.47 -10.68 1.16
CA LYS A 468 14.17 -9.52 0.61
C LYS A 468 14.08 -9.42 -0.92
N SER A 469 14.18 -10.55 -1.63
CA SER A 469 14.13 -10.58 -3.09
C SER A 469 12.74 -10.17 -3.59
N PHE A 470 11.67 -10.66 -2.95
CA PHE A 470 10.30 -10.32 -3.32
C PHE A 470 9.90 -8.89 -2.92
N ALA A 471 10.39 -8.39 -1.78
CA ALA A 471 10.25 -6.98 -1.45
C ALA A 471 10.85 -6.09 -2.55
N SER A 472 12.09 -6.38 -2.97
CA SER A 472 12.77 -5.63 -4.05
C SER A 472 12.12 -5.80 -5.42
N LEU A 473 11.50 -6.95 -5.72
CA LEU A 473 10.74 -7.15 -6.96
C LEU A 473 9.52 -6.22 -7.02
N VAL A 474 8.78 -6.10 -5.91
CA VAL A 474 7.63 -5.20 -5.83
C VAL A 474 8.08 -3.74 -5.94
N ASP A 475 9.17 -3.33 -5.29
CA ASP A 475 9.77 -2.00 -5.46
C ASP A 475 10.13 -1.73 -6.95
N ASN A 476 10.73 -2.71 -7.63
CA ASN A 476 11.05 -2.60 -9.07
C ASN A 476 9.79 -2.47 -9.95
N VAL A 477 8.67 -3.10 -9.61
CA VAL A 477 7.39 -2.95 -10.33
C VAL A 477 6.85 -1.52 -10.20
N PHE A 478 6.87 -0.93 -9.00
CA PHE A 478 6.48 0.47 -8.80
C PHE A 478 7.40 1.44 -9.55
N ILE A 479 8.71 1.22 -9.53
CA ILE A 479 9.69 2.00 -10.32
C ILE A 479 9.44 1.83 -11.83
N SER A 480 9.11 0.62 -12.30
CA SER A 480 8.83 0.36 -13.71
C SER A 480 7.58 1.11 -14.20
N ALA A 481 6.51 1.18 -13.38
CA ALA A 481 5.29 1.90 -13.73
C ALA A 481 5.57 3.41 -13.94
N ARG A 482 6.30 4.03 -13.01
CA ARG A 482 6.73 5.44 -13.12
C ARG A 482 7.71 5.67 -14.27
N THR A 483 8.57 4.69 -14.56
CA THR A 483 9.48 4.76 -15.71
C THR A 483 8.72 4.66 -17.04
N LEU A 484 7.70 3.80 -17.15
CA LEU A 484 6.86 3.72 -18.33
C LEU A 484 6.05 5.00 -18.53
N GLN A 485 5.40 5.52 -17.48
CA GLN A 485 4.61 6.76 -17.56
C GLN A 485 5.48 7.94 -18.02
N SER A 486 6.65 8.13 -17.40
CA SER A 486 7.58 9.21 -17.77
C SER A 486 8.21 8.98 -19.15
N SER A 487 8.56 7.75 -19.52
CA SER A 487 9.01 7.43 -20.90
C SER A 487 7.93 7.74 -21.94
N ALA A 488 6.66 7.43 -21.66
CA ALA A 488 5.55 7.74 -22.54
C ALA A 488 5.30 9.25 -22.65
N PHE A 489 5.23 9.96 -21.52
CA PHE A 489 5.04 11.40 -21.45
C PHE A 489 6.13 12.17 -22.23
N ASN A 490 7.40 11.92 -21.91
CA ASN A 490 8.53 12.58 -22.56
C ASN A 490 8.53 12.30 -24.08
N SER A 491 8.28 11.06 -24.48
CA SER A 491 8.24 10.68 -25.90
C SER A 491 7.06 11.35 -26.62
N LYS A 492 5.90 11.45 -25.99
CA LYS A 492 4.73 12.14 -26.56
C LYS A 492 5.04 13.62 -26.80
N ASN A 493 5.63 14.32 -25.82
CA ASN A 493 5.91 15.74 -25.92
C ASN A 493 6.90 16.06 -27.06
N GLU A 494 8.05 15.37 -27.10
CA GLU A 494 9.05 15.59 -28.16
C GLU A 494 8.49 15.28 -29.55
N LEU A 495 7.62 14.28 -29.69
CA LEU A 495 6.96 13.96 -30.96
C LEU A 495 5.89 14.99 -31.35
N GLU A 496 5.14 15.56 -30.41
CA GLU A 496 4.16 16.62 -30.69
C GLU A 496 4.84 17.97 -31.03
N LYS A 497 5.97 18.28 -30.37
CA LYS A 497 6.89 19.39 -30.66
C LYS A 497 7.55 19.26 -32.03
N ALA A 498 8.13 18.09 -32.34
CA ALA A 498 8.68 17.80 -33.66
C ALA A 498 7.61 17.91 -34.76
N ARG A 499 6.38 17.44 -34.50
CA ARG A 499 5.24 17.59 -35.43
C ARG A 499 4.87 19.05 -35.70
N LYS A 500 4.92 19.94 -34.70
CA LYS A 500 4.73 21.39 -34.89
C LYS A 500 5.85 21.95 -35.77
N THR A 501 7.11 21.74 -35.35
CA THR A 501 8.32 22.26 -36.02
C THR A 501 8.42 21.81 -37.48
N LEU A 502 8.22 20.52 -37.77
CA LEU A 502 8.25 19.98 -39.14
C LEU A 502 7.12 20.52 -40.01
N SER A 503 5.94 20.81 -39.45
CA SER A 503 4.85 21.44 -40.19
C SER A 503 5.14 22.90 -40.55
N GLU A 504 5.87 23.62 -39.70
CA GLU A 504 6.28 25.00 -39.94
C GLU A 504 7.45 25.07 -40.95
N LEU A 505 8.49 24.25 -40.77
CA LEU A 505 9.62 24.14 -41.71
C LEU A 505 9.17 23.70 -43.11
N LYS A 506 8.19 22.79 -43.21
CA LYS A 506 7.58 22.42 -44.50
C LYS A 506 6.88 23.62 -45.16
N SER A 507 6.18 24.46 -44.39
CA SER A 507 5.53 25.66 -44.93
C SER A 507 6.53 26.75 -45.35
N GLU A 508 7.70 26.85 -44.68
CA GLU A 508 8.80 27.71 -45.14
C GLU A 508 9.37 27.19 -46.47
N LEU A 509 9.60 25.87 -46.57
CA LEU A 509 10.11 25.22 -47.78
C LEU A 509 9.20 25.39 -49.00
N GLU A 510 7.89 25.20 -48.83
CA GLU A 510 6.91 25.39 -49.92
C GLU A 510 6.83 26.86 -50.40
N GLY A 511 7.11 27.84 -49.53
CA GLY A 511 7.22 29.25 -49.88
C GLY A 511 8.49 29.58 -50.66
N GLU A 512 9.67 29.27 -50.10
CA GLU A 512 10.98 29.61 -50.69
C GLU A 512 11.18 28.94 -52.08
N VAL A 513 10.65 27.73 -52.27
CA VAL A 513 10.63 27.03 -53.56
C VAL A 513 9.69 27.71 -54.58
N SER A 514 8.60 28.33 -54.12
CA SER A 514 7.64 29.04 -54.98
C SER A 514 8.14 30.41 -55.45
N ASP A 515 8.85 31.14 -54.57
CA ASP A 515 9.41 32.45 -54.85
C ASP A 515 10.75 32.41 -55.63
N GLY A 516 11.28 31.20 -55.89
CA GLY A 516 12.49 30.98 -56.70
C GLY A 516 13.78 31.36 -55.99
N VAL A 517 13.85 31.14 -54.67
CA VAL A 517 14.91 31.62 -53.79
C VAL A 517 16.14 30.69 -53.79
N ASP A 518 17.24 31.22 -53.26
CA ASP A 518 18.57 30.62 -53.15
C ASP A 518 18.58 29.16 -52.64
N GLN A 519 19.28 28.29 -53.37
CA GLN A 519 19.49 26.89 -53.04
C GLN A 519 20.15 26.70 -51.66
N GLU A 520 20.98 27.64 -51.19
CA GLU A 520 21.58 27.59 -49.86
C GLU A 520 20.50 27.65 -48.74
N THR A 521 19.43 28.42 -48.97
CA THR A 521 18.30 28.51 -48.03
C THR A 521 17.47 27.22 -48.03
N ILE A 522 17.20 26.65 -49.21
CA ILE A 522 16.49 25.37 -49.36
C ILE A 522 17.24 24.24 -48.65
N ASN A 523 18.56 24.15 -48.84
CA ASN A 523 19.40 23.15 -48.18
C ASN A 523 19.37 23.30 -46.65
N SER A 524 19.47 24.53 -46.14
CA SER A 524 19.40 24.80 -44.69
C SER A 524 18.06 24.38 -44.06
N ILE A 525 16.94 24.53 -44.77
CA ILE A 525 15.64 24.04 -44.29
C ILE A 525 15.60 22.51 -44.24
N MET A 526 16.17 21.84 -45.25
CA MET A 526 16.25 20.37 -45.27
C MET A 526 17.14 19.82 -44.15
N GLU A 527 18.24 20.49 -43.80
CA GLU A 527 19.07 20.12 -42.64
C GLU A 527 18.34 20.29 -41.30
N GLU A 528 17.56 21.37 -41.10
CA GLU A 528 16.75 21.55 -39.87
C GLU A 528 15.60 20.53 -39.80
N ILE A 529 15.07 20.07 -40.94
CA ILE A 529 14.07 18.99 -41.04
C ILE A 529 14.66 17.62 -40.65
N ASP A 530 15.77 17.19 -41.26
CA ASP A 530 16.41 15.90 -40.93
C ASP A 530 16.94 15.90 -39.49
N GLY A 531 17.43 17.04 -38.99
CA GLY A 531 17.80 17.24 -37.58
C GLY A 531 16.62 17.01 -36.63
N THR A 532 15.49 17.69 -36.87
CA THR A 532 14.28 17.57 -36.04
C THR A 532 13.74 16.13 -35.98
N MET A 533 13.71 15.42 -37.12
CA MET A 533 13.28 14.01 -37.15
C MET A 533 14.23 13.11 -36.36
N LYS A 534 15.54 13.35 -36.47
CA LYS A 534 16.57 12.58 -35.77
C LYS A 534 16.53 12.79 -34.26
N GLU A 535 16.45 14.03 -33.78
CA GLU A 535 16.44 14.37 -32.35
C GLU A 535 15.23 13.75 -31.63
N ALA A 536 14.04 13.87 -32.23
CA ALA A 536 12.83 13.20 -31.75
C ALA A 536 13.01 11.67 -31.71
N SER A 537 13.56 11.07 -32.77
CA SER A 537 13.82 9.63 -32.83
C SER A 537 14.84 9.15 -31.78
N GLU A 538 15.91 9.92 -31.52
CA GLU A 538 16.88 9.61 -30.48
C GLU A 538 16.29 9.74 -29.06
N SER A 539 15.39 10.70 -28.83
CA SER A 539 14.64 10.82 -27.57
C SER A 539 13.72 9.61 -27.33
N VAL A 540 12.98 9.16 -28.35
CA VAL A 540 12.12 7.96 -28.23
C VAL A 540 12.97 6.70 -27.99
N LYS A 541 14.12 6.54 -28.66
CA LYS A 541 15.06 5.42 -28.40
C LYS A 541 15.62 5.44 -26.97
N LYS A 542 15.96 6.63 -26.45
CA LYS A 542 16.42 6.84 -25.06
C LYS A 542 15.35 6.39 -24.06
N ASN A 543 14.08 6.75 -24.28
CA ASN A 543 12.96 6.35 -23.43
C ASN A 543 12.59 4.86 -23.58
N ALA A 544 12.64 4.30 -24.80
CA ALA A 544 12.47 2.88 -25.06
C ALA A 544 13.48 2.02 -24.27
N ASN A 545 14.75 2.45 -24.21
CA ASN A 545 15.79 1.76 -23.46
C ASN A 545 15.53 1.79 -21.94
N LYS A 546 15.11 2.92 -21.35
CA LYS A 546 14.68 2.98 -19.93
C LYS A 546 13.57 1.96 -19.64
N SER A 547 12.59 1.86 -20.54
CA SER A 547 11.48 0.91 -20.41
C SER A 547 11.94 -0.54 -20.51
N LYS A 548 12.90 -0.86 -21.39
CA LYS A 548 13.53 -2.20 -21.50
C LYS A 548 14.31 -2.58 -20.25
N ASP A 549 15.10 -1.68 -19.70
CA ASP A 549 15.88 -1.95 -18.49
C ASP A 549 14.97 -2.08 -17.26
N SER A 550 13.86 -1.34 -17.22
CA SER A 550 12.80 -1.54 -16.23
C SER A 550 12.15 -2.93 -16.34
N LEU A 551 11.80 -3.37 -17.56
CA LEU A 551 11.25 -4.71 -17.81
C LEU A 551 12.25 -5.82 -17.39
N ARG A 552 13.55 -5.65 -17.66
CA ARG A 552 14.60 -6.58 -17.19
C ARG A 552 14.65 -6.68 -15.66
N ASN A 553 14.49 -5.58 -14.94
CA ASN A 553 14.55 -5.53 -13.48
C ASN A 553 13.34 -6.18 -12.78
N ILE A 554 12.22 -6.40 -13.48
CA ILE A 554 11.01 -7.10 -12.98
C ILE A 554 10.88 -8.53 -13.53
N SER A 555 11.55 -8.86 -14.64
CA SER A 555 11.54 -10.18 -15.29
C SER A 555 12.42 -11.23 -14.57
N ILE A 556 12.30 -11.32 -13.24
CA ILE A 556 13.11 -12.21 -12.39
C ILE A 556 12.64 -13.66 -12.57
N VAL A 557 13.59 -14.58 -12.81
CA VAL A 557 13.31 -16.02 -12.90
C VAL A 557 13.26 -16.64 -11.49
N PHE A 558 12.09 -17.15 -11.10
CA PHE A 558 11.85 -17.79 -9.81
C PHE A 558 11.47 -19.28 -9.99
N ASP A 559 12.26 -20.20 -9.44
CA ASP A 559 11.93 -21.64 -9.51
C ASP A 559 11.02 -22.08 -8.36
N ARG A 560 9.71 -22.05 -8.63
CA ARG A 560 8.68 -22.51 -7.68
C ARG A 560 8.85 -23.97 -7.25
N ARG A 561 9.59 -24.83 -7.97
CA ARG A 561 9.74 -26.26 -7.60
C ARG A 561 10.36 -26.42 -6.21
N VAL A 562 11.45 -25.71 -5.95
CA VAL A 562 12.14 -25.72 -4.63
C VAL A 562 11.21 -25.21 -3.52
N MET A 563 10.33 -24.26 -3.83
CA MET A 563 9.35 -23.72 -2.88
C MET A 563 8.20 -24.69 -2.60
N LEU A 564 7.74 -25.44 -3.61
CA LEU A 564 6.74 -26.49 -3.45
C LEU A 564 7.29 -27.68 -2.64
N ASP A 565 8.58 -27.99 -2.77
CA ASP A 565 9.25 -28.99 -1.92
C ASP A 565 9.25 -28.56 -0.44
N PHE A 566 9.51 -27.27 -0.14
CA PHE A 566 9.38 -26.73 1.22
C PHE A 566 7.94 -26.82 1.76
N VAL A 567 6.92 -26.46 0.95
CA VAL A 567 5.50 -26.59 1.33
C VAL A 567 5.11 -28.05 1.56
N SER A 568 5.62 -28.98 0.76
CA SER A 568 5.41 -30.42 0.92
C SER A 568 6.00 -30.94 2.25
N GLY A 569 7.21 -30.49 2.60
CA GLY A 569 7.83 -30.77 3.89
C GLY A 569 7.01 -30.23 5.07
N LEU A 570 6.68 -28.94 5.06
CA LEU A 570 5.90 -28.30 6.13
C LEU A 570 4.52 -28.96 6.33
N ASN A 571 3.82 -29.32 5.25
CA ASN A 571 2.53 -30.03 5.33
C ASN A 571 2.66 -31.44 5.94
N LYS A 572 3.77 -32.14 5.68
CA LYS A 572 4.05 -33.44 6.31
C LYS A 572 4.36 -33.29 7.81
N ASP A 573 5.07 -32.23 8.20
CA ASP A 573 5.34 -31.93 9.60
C ASP A 573 4.06 -31.52 10.35
N ILE A 574 3.18 -30.74 9.72
CA ILE A 574 1.83 -30.42 10.23
C ILE A 574 1.02 -31.70 10.47
N GLN A 575 0.89 -32.59 9.49
CA GLN A 575 0.17 -33.85 9.64
C GLN A 575 0.74 -34.73 10.76
N THR A 576 2.08 -34.75 10.89
CA THR A 576 2.76 -35.50 11.96
C THR A 576 2.45 -34.92 13.34
N ALA A 577 2.44 -33.59 13.48
CA ALA A 577 2.12 -32.91 14.72
C ALA A 577 0.62 -33.02 15.08
N GLU A 578 -0.29 -32.91 14.11
CA GLU A 578 -1.74 -33.07 14.32
C GLU A 578 -2.12 -34.49 14.78
N GLN A 579 -1.45 -35.53 14.25
CA GLN A 579 -1.61 -36.89 14.75
C GLN A 579 -1.13 -37.01 16.21
N ARG A 580 0.07 -36.52 16.54
CA ARG A 580 0.58 -36.54 17.92
C ARG A 580 -0.31 -35.75 18.87
N GLN A 581 -0.82 -34.59 18.44
CA GLN A 581 -1.74 -33.78 19.22
C GLN A 581 -3.02 -34.58 19.53
N THR A 582 -3.54 -35.34 18.56
CA THR A 582 -4.68 -36.25 18.73
C THR A 582 -4.37 -37.37 19.72
N ASP A 583 -3.22 -38.04 19.58
CA ASP A 583 -2.78 -39.11 20.48
C ASP A 583 -2.61 -38.60 21.93
N LEU A 584 -2.02 -37.41 22.09
CA LEU A 584 -1.87 -36.75 23.38
C LEU A 584 -3.20 -36.29 23.99
N GLN A 585 -4.18 -35.89 23.17
CA GLN A 585 -5.55 -35.59 23.65
C GLN A 585 -6.25 -36.87 24.14
N VAL A 586 -6.04 -38.01 23.48
CA VAL A 586 -6.54 -39.32 23.94
C VAL A 586 -5.86 -39.74 25.25
N GLU A 587 -4.54 -39.56 25.40
CA GLU A 587 -3.89 -39.76 26.71
C GLU A 587 -4.45 -38.79 27.76
N LEU A 588 -4.58 -37.50 27.47
CA LEU A 588 -5.10 -36.50 28.40
C LEU A 588 -6.51 -36.87 28.90
N ALA A 589 -7.40 -37.29 28.00
CA ALA A 589 -8.75 -37.75 28.35
C ALA A 589 -8.70 -38.98 29.27
N LYS A 590 -7.83 -39.95 28.98
CA LYS A 590 -7.61 -41.11 29.85
C LYS A 590 -7.06 -40.70 31.22
N ARG A 591 -6.03 -39.85 31.29
CA ARG A 591 -5.45 -39.40 32.57
C ARG A 591 -6.45 -38.59 33.40
N ARG A 592 -7.32 -37.80 32.77
CA ARG A 592 -8.43 -37.10 33.45
C ARG A 592 -9.45 -38.09 34.03
N ALA A 593 -9.78 -39.17 33.31
CA ALA A 593 -10.63 -40.24 33.84
C ALA A 593 -9.96 -41.04 34.98
N ASP A 594 -8.68 -41.42 34.81
CA ASP A 594 -7.86 -42.08 35.84
C ASP A 594 -7.85 -41.24 37.13
N LEU A 595 -7.57 -39.93 37.01
CA LEU A 595 -7.55 -38.99 38.15
C LEU A 595 -8.93 -38.83 38.78
N LYS A 596 -10.00 -38.71 37.99
CA LYS A 596 -11.36 -38.55 38.53
C LYS A 596 -11.78 -39.76 39.37
N VAL A 597 -11.55 -40.98 38.89
CA VAL A 597 -11.88 -42.20 39.65
C VAL A 597 -11.15 -42.23 41.01
N VAL A 598 -9.92 -41.71 41.06
CA VAL A 598 -9.17 -41.58 42.32
C VAL A 598 -9.69 -40.42 43.18
N SER A 599 -10.10 -39.27 42.61
CA SER A 599 -10.69 -38.12 43.32
C SER A 599 -12.04 -38.46 43.96
N ASP A 600 -12.94 -39.08 43.18
CA ASP A 600 -14.26 -39.53 43.65
C ASP A 600 -14.11 -40.54 44.80
N ALA A 601 -13.09 -41.42 44.73
CA ALA A 601 -12.82 -42.42 45.76
C ALA A 601 -12.14 -41.86 47.01
N ILE A 602 -11.20 -40.91 46.87
CA ILE A 602 -10.66 -40.14 48.00
C ILE A 602 -11.81 -39.42 48.73
N SER A 603 -12.65 -38.72 47.98
CA SER A 603 -13.84 -38.02 48.50
C SER A 603 -14.80 -38.97 49.24
N ALA A 604 -15.00 -40.20 48.73
CA ALA A 604 -15.87 -41.21 49.36
C ALA A 604 -15.30 -41.79 50.68
N ILE A 605 -13.97 -41.84 50.84
CA ILE A 605 -13.31 -42.21 52.10
C ILE A 605 -13.38 -41.03 53.07
N GLU A 606 -12.92 -39.84 52.65
CA GLU A 606 -12.90 -38.62 53.47
C GLU A 606 -14.29 -38.26 54.01
N LYS A 607 -15.34 -38.42 53.19
CA LYS A 607 -16.74 -38.25 53.59
C LYS A 607 -17.14 -39.11 54.78
N ASN A 608 -16.59 -40.31 54.94
CA ASN A 608 -17.05 -41.31 55.90
C ASN A 608 -16.09 -41.50 57.11
N GLY A 609 -14.98 -40.77 57.15
CA GLY A 609 -14.09 -40.68 58.30
C GLY A 609 -12.82 -41.52 58.17
N LEU A 610 -11.78 -41.17 58.94
CA LEU A 610 -10.44 -41.78 58.87
C LEU A 610 -9.94 -42.31 60.23
N ASP A 611 -10.73 -42.18 61.29
CA ASP A 611 -10.23 -42.32 62.67
C ASP A 611 -9.82 -43.76 63.03
N ASP A 612 -10.49 -44.77 62.48
CA ASP A 612 -10.12 -46.18 62.59
C ASP A 612 -9.08 -46.64 61.55
N LEU A 613 -8.72 -45.79 60.58
CA LEU A 613 -7.96 -46.18 59.39
C LEU A 613 -6.69 -45.33 59.23
N SER A 614 -5.66 -45.67 60.04
CA SER A 614 -4.30 -45.15 59.90
C SER A 614 -3.88 -45.10 58.43
N LYS A 615 -3.28 -43.99 58.00
CA LYS A 615 -3.09 -43.64 56.58
C LYS A 615 -2.19 -44.61 55.79
N ASN A 616 -1.56 -45.58 56.44
CA ASN A 616 -0.76 -46.66 55.86
C ASN A 616 -1.46 -48.03 55.87
N ILE A 617 -2.69 -48.14 56.37
CA ILE A 617 -3.47 -49.38 56.37
C ILE A 617 -4.08 -49.62 54.99
N ASN A 618 -3.96 -50.85 54.51
CA ASN A 618 -4.59 -51.29 53.26
C ASN A 618 -6.11 -51.19 53.33
N LEU A 619 -6.70 -50.52 52.34
CA LEU A 619 -8.13 -50.44 52.10
C LEU A 619 -8.66 -51.83 51.72
N THR A 620 -9.69 -52.29 52.43
CA THR A 620 -10.36 -53.58 52.20
C THR A 620 -11.85 -53.43 52.46
N ILE A 621 -12.69 -54.20 51.77
CA ILE A 621 -14.15 -54.14 51.87
C ILE A 621 -14.64 -54.06 53.33
N ASP A 622 -14.11 -54.88 54.24
CA ASP A 622 -14.59 -54.92 55.62
C ASP A 622 -14.14 -53.72 56.48
N LYS A 623 -13.06 -53.03 56.11
CA LYS A 623 -12.68 -51.75 56.72
C LYS A 623 -13.52 -50.60 56.18
N LEU A 624 -13.82 -50.61 54.88
CA LEU A 624 -14.73 -49.63 54.27
C LEU A 624 -16.16 -49.77 54.85
N LYS A 625 -16.61 -50.99 55.15
CA LYS A 625 -17.83 -51.24 55.96
C LYS A 625 -17.70 -50.72 57.40
N ALA A 626 -16.54 -50.88 58.04
CA ALA A 626 -16.32 -50.38 59.41
C ALA A 626 -16.40 -48.85 59.48
N LEU A 627 -15.94 -48.14 58.43
CA LEU A 627 -16.15 -46.70 58.24
C LEU A 627 -17.62 -46.31 57.92
N GLY A 628 -18.58 -47.24 57.99
CA GLY A 628 -20.00 -46.95 57.75
C GLY A 628 -20.38 -46.59 56.31
N MET A 629 -19.48 -46.79 55.34
CA MET A 629 -19.69 -46.42 53.94
C MET A 629 -20.88 -47.15 53.31
N ALA A 630 -21.63 -46.47 52.43
CA ALA A 630 -22.72 -47.11 51.69
C ALA A 630 -22.17 -48.13 50.67
N PRO A 631 -22.89 -49.23 50.33
CA PRO A 631 -22.39 -50.26 49.41
C PRO A 631 -21.93 -49.75 48.04
N SER A 632 -22.56 -48.70 47.51
CA SER A 632 -22.17 -48.01 46.28
C SER A 632 -20.85 -47.24 46.41
N GLU A 633 -20.60 -46.61 47.57
CA GLU A 633 -19.35 -45.91 47.88
C GLU A 633 -18.20 -46.90 48.07
N ILE A 634 -18.48 -48.05 48.71
CA ILE A 634 -17.51 -49.16 48.83
C ILE A 634 -17.15 -49.71 47.45
N GLN A 635 -18.13 -49.89 46.55
CA GLN A 635 -17.86 -50.31 45.17
C GLN A 635 -16.99 -49.28 44.43
N LEU A 636 -17.26 -47.98 44.57
CA LEU A 636 -16.50 -46.91 43.94
C LEU A 636 -15.04 -46.88 44.43
N VAL A 637 -14.82 -47.00 45.74
CA VAL A 637 -13.46 -47.05 46.31
C VAL A 637 -12.72 -48.33 45.90
N MET A 638 -13.38 -49.50 45.94
CA MET A 638 -12.76 -50.75 45.51
C MET A 638 -12.42 -50.75 44.02
N PHE A 639 -13.25 -50.13 43.17
CA PHE A 639 -12.94 -49.92 41.75
C PHE A 639 -11.69 -49.03 41.55
N ALA A 640 -11.55 -47.95 42.33
CA ALA A 640 -10.33 -47.13 42.30
C ALA A 640 -9.09 -47.89 42.81
N VAL A 641 -9.24 -48.72 43.85
CA VAL A 641 -8.17 -49.62 44.32
C VAL A 641 -7.78 -50.63 43.23
N GLU A 642 -8.73 -51.25 42.54
CA GLU A 642 -8.46 -52.14 41.42
C GLU A 642 -7.76 -51.45 40.24
N GLN A 643 -8.20 -50.24 39.87
CA GLN A 643 -7.58 -49.44 38.81
C GLN A 643 -6.12 -49.13 39.16
N LEU A 644 -5.87 -48.67 40.40
CA LEU A 644 -4.52 -48.38 40.87
C LEU A 644 -3.65 -49.64 40.95
N GLN A 645 -4.19 -50.78 41.42
CA GLN A 645 -3.48 -52.08 41.41
C GLN A 645 -3.08 -52.50 39.99
N LYS A 646 -4.00 -52.40 39.02
CA LYS A 646 -3.73 -52.67 37.59
C LYS A 646 -2.66 -51.73 37.02
N SER A 647 -2.49 -50.52 37.57
CA SER A 647 -1.47 -49.56 37.13
C SER A 647 -0.06 -49.78 37.70
N ILE A 648 0.10 -50.59 38.75
CA ILE A 648 1.37 -50.83 39.46
C ILE A 648 1.82 -52.30 39.48
N GLY A 649 0.95 -53.23 39.05
CA GLY A 649 1.25 -54.65 38.95
C GLY A 649 1.34 -55.38 40.30
N ASP A 650 1.71 -56.67 40.25
CA ASP A 650 1.64 -57.63 41.37
C ASP A 650 2.58 -57.33 42.56
N ILE A 651 3.32 -56.22 42.51
CA ILE A 651 4.28 -55.79 43.53
C ILE A 651 3.57 -55.18 44.76
N ALA A 652 2.39 -54.59 44.59
CA ALA A 652 1.70 -53.88 45.66
C ALA A 652 0.83 -54.79 46.54
N LYS A 653 1.32 -55.15 47.74
CA LYS A 653 0.52 -55.84 48.78
C LYS A 653 -0.49 -54.89 49.45
N GLY A 654 -1.48 -54.46 48.67
CA GLY A 654 -2.58 -53.59 49.07
C GLY A 654 -2.30 -52.10 48.84
N ILE A 655 -3.36 -51.30 48.87
CA ILE A 655 -3.33 -49.85 48.64
C ILE A 655 -3.88 -49.14 49.87
N SER A 656 -3.17 -48.12 50.34
CA SER A 656 -3.57 -47.27 51.46
C SER A 656 -4.15 -45.94 50.97
N PHE A 657 -4.81 -45.21 51.88
CA PHE A 657 -5.30 -43.86 51.59
C PHE A 657 -4.17 -42.87 51.25
N SER A 658 -3.02 -42.95 51.95
CA SER A 658 -1.83 -42.14 51.59
C SER A 658 -1.30 -42.44 50.20
N PHE A 659 -1.37 -43.70 49.75
CA PHE A 659 -0.98 -44.09 48.40
C PHE A 659 -1.91 -43.49 47.34
N MET A 660 -3.22 -43.46 47.58
CA MET A 660 -4.18 -42.82 46.68
C MET A 660 -3.92 -41.31 46.54
N LEU A 661 -3.67 -40.61 47.65
CA LEU A 661 -3.28 -39.19 47.64
C LEU A 661 -1.97 -38.95 46.87
N ALA A 662 -0.98 -39.82 47.03
CA ALA A 662 0.30 -39.74 46.31
C ALA A 662 0.14 -39.98 44.80
N GLU A 663 -0.59 -41.01 44.38
CA GLU A 663 -0.82 -41.26 42.96
C GLU A 663 -1.75 -40.20 42.32
N SER A 664 -2.70 -39.64 43.06
CA SER A 664 -3.51 -38.49 42.61
C SER A 664 -2.65 -37.26 42.25
N LYS A 665 -1.68 -36.91 43.12
CA LYS A 665 -0.68 -35.86 42.81
C LYS A 665 0.20 -36.22 41.60
N LYS A 666 0.59 -37.49 41.47
CA LYS A 666 1.40 -38.01 40.35
C LYS A 666 0.63 -38.06 39.01
N LEU A 667 -0.67 -38.36 39.03
CA LEU A 667 -1.57 -38.25 37.87
C LEU A 667 -1.78 -36.78 37.47
N SER A 668 -1.95 -35.90 38.44
CA SER A 668 -2.05 -34.44 38.20
C SER A 668 -0.78 -33.87 37.55
N ALA A 669 0.40 -34.30 38.00
CA ALA A 669 1.68 -33.92 37.37
C ALA A 669 1.81 -34.45 35.93
N LYS A 670 1.42 -35.71 35.66
CA LYS A 670 1.38 -36.27 34.29
C LYS A 670 0.39 -35.51 33.38
N ILE A 671 -0.75 -35.05 33.90
CA ILE A 671 -1.69 -34.22 33.14
C ILE A 671 -1.06 -32.89 32.73
N ALA A 672 -0.31 -32.24 33.63
CA ALA A 672 0.43 -31.03 33.29
C ALA A 672 1.54 -31.29 32.24
N GLU A 673 2.25 -32.41 32.34
CA GLU A 673 3.25 -32.83 31.35
C GLU A 673 2.64 -33.06 29.95
N VAL A 674 1.49 -33.75 29.87
CA VAL A 674 0.77 -33.99 28.60
C VAL A 674 0.23 -32.68 28.01
N LEU A 675 -0.31 -31.78 28.84
CA LEU A 675 -0.72 -30.44 28.41
C LEU A 675 0.46 -29.62 27.84
N GLY A 676 1.64 -29.73 28.46
CA GLY A 676 2.87 -29.10 27.94
C GLY A 676 3.28 -29.64 26.57
N LYS A 677 3.18 -30.96 26.35
CA LYS A 677 3.43 -31.58 25.03
C LYS A 677 2.41 -31.13 23.98
N ILE A 678 1.13 -31.04 24.33
CA ILE A 678 0.08 -30.54 23.44
C ILE A 678 0.38 -29.08 23.02
N ALA A 679 0.83 -28.22 23.94
CA ALA A 679 1.19 -26.84 23.62
C ALA A 679 2.38 -26.73 22.64
N ILE A 680 3.38 -27.61 22.76
CA ILE A 680 4.52 -27.68 21.84
C ILE A 680 4.05 -28.06 20.43
N GLU A 681 3.24 -29.12 20.29
CA GLU A 681 2.72 -29.54 18.98
C GLU A 681 1.78 -28.46 18.38
N VAL A 682 0.96 -27.78 19.19
CA VAL A 682 0.15 -26.61 18.73
C VAL A 682 1.03 -25.51 18.14
N THR A 683 2.09 -25.12 18.85
CA THR A 683 3.00 -24.05 18.39
C THR A 683 3.73 -24.46 17.10
N LEU A 684 4.08 -25.74 16.96
CA LEU A 684 4.68 -26.28 15.73
C LEU A 684 3.70 -26.26 14.55
N ILE A 685 2.44 -26.66 14.78
CA ILE A 685 1.37 -26.62 13.76
C ILE A 685 1.13 -25.18 13.30
N GLU A 686 1.05 -24.22 14.21
CA GLU A 686 0.84 -22.80 13.90
C GLU A 686 2.01 -22.21 13.11
N ALA A 687 3.25 -22.41 13.59
CA ALA A 687 4.46 -21.93 12.93
C ALA A 687 4.60 -22.49 11.51
N SER A 688 4.39 -23.80 11.33
CA SER A 688 4.46 -24.43 10.02
C SER A 688 3.35 -23.95 9.08
N LYS A 689 2.12 -23.74 9.57
CA LYS A 689 1.02 -23.17 8.76
C LYS A 689 1.32 -21.74 8.31
N LYS A 690 1.87 -20.89 9.19
CA LYS A 690 2.29 -19.53 8.82
C LYS A 690 3.52 -19.48 7.91
N ASN A 691 4.39 -20.48 7.97
CA ASN A 691 5.49 -20.65 7.00
C ASN A 691 4.98 -21.10 5.61
N VAL A 692 3.93 -21.92 5.54
CA VAL A 692 3.23 -22.24 4.27
C VAL A 692 2.54 -20.99 3.72
N GLU A 693 1.77 -20.27 4.53
CA GLU A 693 1.07 -19.01 4.16
C GLU A 693 2.05 -17.98 3.58
N PHE A 694 3.28 -17.89 4.12
CA PHE A 694 4.34 -17.04 3.57
C PHE A 694 4.78 -17.48 2.15
N ILE A 695 5.00 -18.79 1.93
CA ILE A 695 5.39 -19.30 0.60
C ILE A 695 4.26 -19.11 -0.41
N GLU A 696 3.01 -19.35 -0.01
CA GLU A 696 1.82 -19.13 -0.85
C GLU A 696 1.68 -17.65 -1.23
N THR A 697 1.87 -16.74 -0.28
CA THR A 697 1.88 -15.29 -0.53
C THR A 697 3.01 -14.89 -1.51
N VAL A 698 4.20 -15.45 -1.38
CA VAL A 698 5.32 -15.23 -2.32
C VAL A 698 4.98 -15.73 -3.73
N ASN A 699 4.29 -16.87 -3.86
CA ASN A 699 3.83 -17.38 -5.16
C ASN A 699 2.77 -16.45 -5.80
N LEU A 700 1.87 -15.86 -5.01
CA LEU A 700 0.89 -14.88 -5.49
C LEU A 700 1.58 -13.63 -6.07
N ILE A 701 2.60 -13.10 -5.39
CA ILE A 701 3.39 -11.95 -5.91
C ILE A 701 4.05 -12.30 -7.26
N ASP A 702 4.57 -13.52 -7.41
CA ASP A 702 5.15 -14.01 -8.68
C ASP A 702 4.08 -14.24 -9.78
N ASP A 703 2.86 -14.64 -9.43
CA ASP A 703 1.73 -14.72 -10.38
C ASP A 703 1.30 -13.33 -10.88
N GLN A 704 1.13 -12.35 -9.97
CA GLN A 704 0.82 -10.98 -10.35
C GLN A 704 1.95 -10.35 -11.17
N ASN A 705 3.22 -10.59 -10.80
CA ASN A 705 4.37 -10.08 -11.53
C ASN A 705 4.42 -10.58 -12.98
N LYS A 706 4.07 -11.85 -13.23
CA LYS A 706 4.03 -12.42 -14.58
C LYS A 706 2.97 -11.77 -15.46
N LEU A 707 1.79 -11.49 -14.89
CA LEU A 707 0.73 -10.74 -15.58
C LEU A 707 1.18 -9.31 -15.88
N TYR A 708 1.78 -8.62 -14.90
CA TYR A 708 2.32 -7.27 -15.07
C TYR A 708 3.40 -7.22 -16.15
N CYS A 709 4.39 -8.13 -16.11
CA CYS A 709 5.49 -8.19 -17.08
C CYS A 709 4.99 -8.42 -18.52
N ALA A 710 4.06 -9.36 -18.73
CA ALA A 710 3.51 -9.66 -20.05
C ALA A 710 2.67 -8.50 -20.62
N GLU A 711 2.04 -7.71 -19.76
CA GLU A 711 1.29 -6.52 -20.17
C GLU A 711 2.22 -5.33 -20.44
N TYR A 712 3.26 -5.15 -19.62
CA TYR A 712 4.30 -4.14 -19.77
C TYR A 712 5.16 -4.35 -21.03
N GLU A 713 5.44 -5.61 -21.40
CA GLU A 713 6.21 -5.97 -22.60
C GLU A 713 5.56 -5.41 -23.87
N LYS A 714 4.22 -5.32 -23.94
CA LYS A 714 3.51 -4.71 -25.07
C LYS A 714 3.89 -3.24 -25.28
N ALA A 715 4.15 -2.49 -24.21
CA ALA A 715 4.62 -1.11 -24.31
C ALA A 715 6.03 -1.04 -24.89
N VAL A 716 6.93 -1.93 -24.44
CA VAL A 716 8.29 -2.05 -24.99
C VAL A 716 8.26 -2.42 -26.48
N VAL A 717 7.40 -3.36 -26.88
CA VAL A 717 7.18 -3.74 -28.28
C VAL A 717 6.61 -2.58 -29.10
N ALA A 718 5.76 -1.72 -28.52
CA ALA A 718 5.27 -0.53 -29.19
C ALA A 718 6.37 0.52 -29.43
N PHE A 719 7.21 0.79 -28.43
CA PHE A 719 8.40 1.64 -28.61
C PHE A 719 9.32 1.11 -29.72
N ASP A 720 9.55 -0.21 -29.78
CA ASP A 720 10.40 -0.81 -30.82
C ASP A 720 9.76 -0.78 -32.21
N LYS A 721 8.43 -0.93 -32.32
CA LYS A 721 7.70 -0.73 -33.57
C LYS A 721 7.88 0.70 -34.11
N PHE A 722 7.73 1.72 -33.26
CA PHE A 722 7.93 3.11 -33.67
C PHE A 722 9.35 3.33 -34.19
N ASN A 723 10.35 2.94 -33.39
CA ASN A 723 11.76 3.12 -33.74
C ASN A 723 12.12 2.42 -35.07
N ALA A 724 11.61 1.21 -35.31
CA ALA A 724 11.82 0.47 -36.55
C ALA A 724 11.08 1.08 -37.76
N ALA A 725 9.96 1.79 -37.56
CA ALA A 725 9.22 2.44 -38.63
C ALA A 725 9.90 3.75 -39.10
N VAL A 726 10.47 4.53 -38.17
CA VAL A 726 11.15 5.80 -38.49
C VAL A 726 12.59 5.65 -38.96
N ASP A 727 13.28 4.56 -38.61
CA ASP A 727 14.67 4.28 -39.06
C ASP A 727 14.78 3.82 -40.53
N ASN A 728 13.68 3.80 -41.30
CA ASN A 728 13.67 3.30 -42.67
C ASN A 728 14.23 4.31 -43.70
N ASN A 729 15.55 4.41 -43.74
CA ASN A 729 16.31 5.24 -44.70
C ASN A 729 16.15 4.87 -46.18
N SER A 730 15.32 3.88 -46.53
CA SER A 730 15.11 3.41 -47.91
C SER A 730 14.24 4.34 -48.77
N ILE A 731 13.72 5.42 -48.19
CA ILE A 731 12.64 6.26 -48.74
C ILE A 731 13.17 7.68 -49.07
N PRO A 732 12.72 8.30 -50.19
CA PRO A 732 13.03 9.70 -50.55
C PRO A 732 12.78 10.70 -49.41
N ALA A 733 13.54 11.79 -49.39
CA ALA A 733 13.53 12.75 -48.27
C ALA A 733 12.18 13.48 -48.11
N ASP A 734 11.49 13.75 -49.22
CA ASP A 734 10.16 14.36 -49.28
C ASP A 734 9.05 13.40 -48.81
N GLU A 735 9.11 12.13 -49.20
CA GLU A 735 8.19 11.10 -48.70
C GLU A 735 8.43 10.77 -47.20
N ARG A 736 9.69 10.81 -46.75
CA ARG A 736 10.10 10.49 -45.38
C ARG A 736 9.44 11.37 -44.34
N VAL A 737 9.35 12.68 -44.58
CA VAL A 737 8.70 13.63 -43.64
C VAL A 737 7.21 13.32 -43.49
N LEU A 738 6.52 12.98 -44.59
CA LEU A 738 5.10 12.61 -44.55
C LEU A 738 4.88 11.29 -43.80
N GLN A 739 5.72 10.29 -44.01
CA GLN A 739 5.67 9.03 -43.27
C GLN A 739 5.94 9.24 -41.77
N PHE A 740 6.96 10.03 -41.43
CA PHE A 740 7.31 10.36 -40.04
C PHE A 740 6.13 11.04 -39.33
N LEU A 741 5.47 12.01 -39.97
CA LEU A 741 4.31 12.71 -39.39
C LEU A 741 3.08 11.81 -39.18
N ASP A 742 2.84 10.82 -40.06
CA ASP A 742 1.77 9.83 -39.85
C ASP A 742 2.11 8.85 -38.71
N GLU A 743 3.37 8.40 -38.62
CA GLU A 743 3.81 7.48 -37.57
C GLU A 743 3.85 8.17 -36.19
N VAL A 744 4.33 9.41 -36.13
CA VAL A 744 4.19 10.30 -34.96
C VAL A 744 2.74 10.36 -34.50
N LYS A 745 1.79 10.62 -35.41
CA LYS A 745 0.37 10.74 -35.08
C LYS A 745 -0.22 9.42 -34.57
N ALA A 746 0.17 8.28 -35.16
CA ALA A 746 -0.27 6.97 -34.70
C ALA A 746 0.30 6.62 -33.30
N PHE A 747 1.56 6.97 -33.05
CA PHE A 747 2.24 6.63 -31.81
C PHE A 747 1.89 7.57 -30.65
N THR A 748 1.71 8.88 -30.87
CA THR A 748 1.25 9.81 -29.81
C THR A 748 -0.15 9.48 -29.30
N LEU A 749 -1.04 8.97 -30.17
CA LEU A 749 -2.35 8.43 -29.77
C LEU A 749 -2.24 7.15 -28.92
N PHE A 750 -1.26 6.29 -29.19
CA PHE A 750 -0.96 5.12 -28.36
C PHE A 750 -0.32 5.51 -27.01
N LEU A 751 0.55 6.53 -26.99
CA LEU A 751 1.24 7.01 -25.78
C LEU A 751 0.31 7.80 -24.86
N ALA A 752 -0.69 8.52 -25.37
CA ALA A 752 -1.57 9.38 -24.58
C ALA A 752 -2.13 8.71 -23.29
N PRO A 753 -2.80 7.54 -23.34
CA PRO A 753 -3.32 6.90 -22.13
C PRO A 753 -2.25 6.22 -21.25
N LEU A 754 -0.99 6.12 -21.72
CA LEU A 754 0.16 5.74 -20.89
C LEU A 754 0.79 6.93 -20.16
N CYS A 755 0.49 8.16 -20.57
CA CYS A 755 0.94 9.37 -19.88
C CYS A 755 0.11 9.63 -18.61
N GLU A 756 -1.16 9.23 -18.61
CA GLU A 756 -2.10 9.45 -17.51
C GLU A 756 -1.78 8.54 -16.30
N PRO A 757 -1.96 9.03 -15.06
CA PRO A 757 -1.81 8.21 -13.86
C PRO A 757 -2.77 7.02 -13.83
N ASN A 758 -2.20 5.80 -13.77
CA ASN A 758 -2.96 4.62 -13.39
C ASN A 758 -2.89 4.43 -11.86
N PRO A 759 -4.04 4.41 -11.15
CA PRO A 759 -4.10 4.24 -9.70
C PRO A 759 -3.55 2.86 -9.28
#